data_AF-A0A318Z9R4-F1
#
_entry.id   AF-A0A318Z9R4-F1
#
_cell.length_a   1.000
_cell.length_b   1.000
_cell.length_c   1.000
_cell.angle_alpha   90.00
_cell.angle_beta   90.00
_cell.angle_gamma   90.00
#
_symmetry.space_group_name_H-M   'P 1'
#
loop_
_entity.id
_entity.type
_entity.pdbx_description
1 polymer ?
#
loop_
_entity_poly.entity_id
_entity_poly.type
_entity_poly.pdbx_seq_one_letter_code
_entity_poly.pdbx_strand_id
1 'polypeptide(L)'
;MGTPLHGTAIITGANGLLGSEIAVSIAKAQPFVHLLLVARNIRSDPIKDVLNRIRLIGPRSVEVVKADLACFNSVASFAQYTVERVRSKEIPPVILLINSAASSSYVTDQVTRDGYDPVYQTNCIAPFLLTVSLLEAFRAGDGTPNGGARVINIGCAAMSKGSLDYFDEQGSDSASQTPGTSISAKEATARFGSSKLLMSAAMYALRRSLVLAGNISLNVYTMDPGFMTGESHLTASAPLSVRVAHQTRSGLRPILRVFSKSAINKASVPAKVIAKVAFQRETVENWGRERYYILDSEYEAASVIPVLRDLPRMDALLQKVMQQIEIGVKGMGSPQSRFEEVEPAVFLSNISASTIDLQLKSITQLHVIIGEMNRHHAFGNGYAAYPRSKSNHSFSISPHRFQPRSQPALRRRRQLFQRLCLLCGISLLLLVLIFPSLRASLLPVVSLGLVHSYEDLQIETIRYYDLSKVQGTSSGWERGERVLMCTPLRDASSHLPMFFSHLRNLTYPHNLIDLAFLVSDSEDDTMGMLSRMLDELQHDVDPKMPFGEISVIQKDFGQLVQQDVESRHGFAAQASRRKLMAQARNWLLSATLRPTHSWVYWRDADVLTAPQTILEDLMRHDKDVIVPNVWRPLPDWLGGEQPYDLNSWQESETALALADTLDEDAVIVEGYAEYATWRPHLAYLRDPYGDPDMEMELDGVGGVSILAKARVFRSGVHFPAFSFEKHAETEAFGKMAKRMGFSVIGLPHYTIWHLYEPSVDDLRHMEEMEQERKEREREEKDQADRAERVQTLFKDAKTQWDIDHAFVEDAIADEKKKQEAAAAPDPSSSEALKGSEKGPLAQPAMKERGSAEQGDQVSDTQMEEAKR
;
A
#
# COMPACT_ATOMS: atom_id res chain seq x y z
N MET A 1 -8.83 12.36 29.47
CA MET A 1 -10.18 11.99 28.98
C MET A 1 -10.04 10.68 28.24
N GLY A 2 -10.88 9.66 28.50
CA GLY A 2 -10.82 8.39 27.79
C GLY A 2 -11.33 8.52 26.35
N THR A 3 -10.64 7.91 25.38
CA THR A 3 -11.07 7.89 23.98
C THR A 3 -12.44 7.20 23.84
N PRO A 4 -13.44 7.82 23.21
CA PRO A 4 -14.79 7.25 23.10
C PRO A 4 -14.82 6.01 22.18
N LEU A 5 -15.78 5.11 22.44
CA LEU A 5 -16.05 3.97 21.55
C LEU A 5 -16.65 4.48 20.24
N HIS A 6 -16.18 3.97 19.10
CA HIS A 6 -16.60 4.47 17.78
C HIS A 6 -17.58 3.55 17.03
N GLY A 7 -17.87 2.36 17.56
CA GLY A 7 -18.81 1.41 16.96
C GLY A 7 -18.97 0.12 17.75
N THR A 8 -19.99 -0.64 17.38
CA THR A 8 -20.30 -1.97 17.94
C THR A 8 -20.06 -3.08 16.91
N ALA A 9 -19.39 -4.16 17.33
CA ALA A 9 -19.19 -5.37 16.54
C ALA A 9 -19.92 -6.56 17.18
N ILE A 10 -20.87 -7.14 16.44
CA ILE A 10 -21.68 -8.28 16.85
C ILE A 10 -21.11 -9.56 16.26
N ILE A 11 -20.84 -10.57 17.08
CA ILE A 11 -20.26 -11.85 16.64
C ILE A 11 -21.16 -13.00 17.09
N THR A 12 -21.81 -13.68 16.14
CA THR A 12 -22.63 -14.86 16.45
C THR A 12 -21.78 -16.11 16.58
N GLY A 13 -22.12 -17.00 17.52
CA GLY A 13 -21.37 -18.22 17.75
C GLY A 13 -20.00 -17.93 18.39
N ALA A 14 -19.92 -16.90 19.24
CA ALA A 14 -18.68 -16.48 19.90
C ALA A 14 -18.07 -17.55 20.83
N ASN A 15 -18.85 -18.55 21.22
CA ASN A 15 -18.40 -19.73 21.99
C ASN A 15 -17.89 -20.88 21.10
N GLY A 16 -17.95 -20.74 19.78
CA GLY A 16 -17.45 -21.73 18.82
C GLY A 16 -15.98 -21.54 18.46
N LEU A 17 -15.38 -22.54 17.81
CA LEU A 17 -13.96 -22.58 17.46
C LEU A 17 -13.47 -21.34 16.68
N LEU A 18 -14.24 -20.88 15.70
CA LEU A 18 -13.88 -19.72 14.88
C LEU A 18 -14.35 -18.39 15.49
N GLY A 19 -15.59 -18.33 15.98
CA GLY A 19 -16.18 -17.10 16.54
C GLY A 19 -15.40 -16.55 17.74
N SER A 20 -14.88 -17.46 18.59
CA SER A 20 -14.01 -17.11 19.72
C SER A 20 -12.72 -16.41 19.28
N GLU A 21 -12.01 -17.00 18.32
CA GLU A 21 -10.76 -16.45 17.77
C GLU A 21 -10.99 -15.13 17.03
N ILE A 22 -12.14 -14.97 16.34
CA ILE A 22 -12.53 -13.71 15.70
C ILE A 22 -12.69 -12.63 16.78
N ALA A 23 -13.42 -12.91 17.87
CA ALA A 23 -13.63 -11.96 18.95
C ALA A 23 -12.30 -11.51 19.58
N VAL A 24 -11.39 -12.45 19.85
CA VAL A 24 -10.05 -12.16 20.36
C VAL A 24 -9.23 -11.35 19.35
N SER A 25 -9.32 -11.67 18.06
CA SER A 25 -8.57 -10.95 17.01
C SER A 25 -9.06 -9.50 16.86
N ILE A 26 -10.37 -9.27 16.89
CA ILE A 26 -10.94 -7.91 16.87
C ILE A 26 -10.56 -7.16 18.15
N ALA A 27 -10.62 -7.80 19.33
CA ALA A 27 -10.19 -7.18 20.58
C ALA A 27 -8.72 -6.71 20.56
N LYS A 28 -7.84 -7.43 19.85
CA LYS A 28 -6.43 -7.01 19.67
C LYS A 28 -6.31 -5.84 18.69
N ALA A 29 -6.99 -5.92 17.55
CA ALA A 29 -6.83 -4.97 16.45
C ALA A 29 -7.59 -3.64 16.68
N GLN A 30 -8.73 -3.67 17.38
CA GLN A 30 -9.67 -2.56 17.48
C GLN A 30 -10.01 -2.25 18.93
N PRO A 31 -9.16 -1.47 19.64
CA PRO A 31 -9.30 -1.22 21.07
C PRO A 31 -10.57 -0.44 21.47
N PHE A 32 -11.12 0.35 20.55
CA PHE A 32 -12.24 1.27 20.79
C PHE A 32 -13.57 0.81 20.19
N VAL A 33 -13.73 -0.51 19.97
CA VAL A 33 -14.98 -1.13 19.49
C VAL A 33 -15.65 -1.85 20.66
N HIS A 34 -16.96 -1.66 20.80
CA HIS A 34 -17.78 -2.44 21.72
C HIS A 34 -18.01 -3.83 21.13
N LEU A 35 -17.56 -4.88 21.81
CA LEU A 35 -17.72 -6.27 21.39
C LEU A 35 -18.98 -6.88 22.00
N LEU A 36 -19.89 -7.32 21.16
CA LEU A 36 -21.13 -7.96 21.57
C LEU A 36 -21.13 -9.43 21.12
N LEU A 37 -20.81 -10.31 22.06
CA LEU A 37 -20.58 -11.73 21.84
C LEU A 37 -21.87 -12.52 22.01
N VAL A 38 -22.40 -13.05 20.91
CA VAL A 38 -23.69 -13.73 20.90
C VAL A 38 -23.50 -15.25 20.97
N ALA A 39 -24.09 -15.87 21.99
CA ALA A 39 -24.03 -17.32 22.18
C ALA A 39 -25.37 -17.88 22.68
N ARG A 40 -25.69 -19.12 22.29
CA ARG A 40 -26.92 -19.80 22.76
C ARG A 40 -26.87 -20.09 24.26
N ASN A 41 -25.71 -20.49 24.78
CA ASN A 41 -25.49 -20.78 26.20
C ASN A 41 -24.38 -19.91 26.77
N ILE A 42 -24.79 -18.81 27.42
CA ILE A 42 -23.89 -17.83 28.03
C ILE A 42 -23.20 -18.33 29.32
N ARG A 43 -23.67 -19.45 29.90
CA ARG A 43 -23.10 -20.05 31.11
C ARG A 43 -22.00 -21.08 30.82
N SER A 44 -21.78 -21.40 29.54
CA SER A 44 -20.80 -22.40 29.11
C SER A 44 -19.36 -21.96 29.38
N ASP A 45 -18.46 -22.90 29.66
CA ASP A 45 -17.05 -22.57 29.93
C ASP A 45 -16.32 -21.99 28.71
N PRO A 46 -16.58 -22.40 27.45
CA PRO A 46 -15.97 -21.77 26.28
C PRO A 46 -16.24 -20.27 26.17
N ILE A 47 -17.43 -19.78 26.52
CA ILE A 47 -17.69 -18.33 26.44
C ILE A 47 -17.00 -17.55 27.56
N LYS A 48 -16.86 -18.16 28.75
CA LYS A 48 -16.11 -17.58 29.87
C LYS A 48 -14.62 -17.49 29.54
N ASP A 49 -14.06 -18.53 28.92
CA ASP A 49 -12.67 -18.55 28.45
C ASP A 49 -12.40 -17.41 27.46
N VAL A 50 -13.27 -17.23 26.47
CA VAL A 50 -13.13 -16.12 25.50
C VAL A 50 -13.17 -14.76 26.19
N LEU A 51 -14.08 -14.57 27.14
CA LEU A 51 -14.18 -13.32 27.88
C LEU A 51 -12.91 -13.04 28.71
N ASN A 52 -12.35 -14.07 29.35
CA ASN A 52 -11.10 -13.97 30.09
C ASN A 52 -9.93 -13.63 29.16
N ARG A 53 -9.82 -14.30 28.01
CA ARG A 53 -8.80 -14.02 26.99
C ARG A 53 -8.89 -12.59 26.46
N ILE A 54 -10.09 -12.06 26.27
CA ILE A 54 -10.29 -10.65 25.86
C ILE A 54 -9.85 -9.69 26.96
N ARG A 55 -10.21 -9.97 28.22
CA ARG A 55 -9.83 -9.14 29.37
C ARG A 55 -8.32 -9.09 29.60
N LEU A 56 -7.61 -10.19 29.32
CA LEU A 56 -6.14 -10.25 29.43
C LEU A 56 -5.41 -9.36 28.41
N ILE A 57 -6.05 -8.99 27.31
CA ILE A 57 -5.47 -8.06 26.31
C ILE A 57 -5.39 -6.63 26.88
N GLY A 58 -6.31 -6.28 27.79
CA GLY A 58 -6.40 -4.95 28.38
C GLY A 58 -7.86 -4.53 28.63
N PRO A 59 -8.10 -3.30 29.10
CA PRO A 59 -9.45 -2.78 29.27
C PRO A 59 -10.17 -2.73 27.91
N ARG A 60 -11.26 -3.48 27.81
CA ARG A 60 -12.09 -3.60 26.60
C ARG A 60 -13.57 -3.53 26.96
N SER A 61 -14.35 -2.86 26.11
CA SER A 61 -15.81 -2.87 26.21
C SER A 61 -16.33 -4.15 25.55
N VAL A 62 -16.74 -5.12 26.36
CA VAL A 62 -17.20 -6.43 25.89
C VAL A 62 -18.40 -6.92 26.72
N GLU A 63 -19.43 -7.43 26.04
CA GLU A 63 -20.63 -7.99 26.62
C GLU A 63 -20.95 -9.35 25.97
N VAL A 64 -21.53 -10.28 26.73
CA VAL A 64 -22.03 -11.56 26.24
C VAL A 64 -23.54 -11.55 26.29
N VAL A 65 -24.20 -11.82 25.15
CA VAL A 65 -25.66 -11.80 25.03
C VAL A 65 -26.19 -13.17 24.58
N LYS A 66 -27.30 -13.59 25.19
CA LYS A 66 -27.99 -14.84 24.85
C LYS A 66 -28.85 -14.65 23.60
N ALA A 67 -28.61 -15.46 22.57
CA ALA A 67 -29.56 -15.62 21.47
C ALA A 67 -29.48 -17.04 20.89
N ASP A 68 -30.63 -17.63 20.61
CA ASP A 68 -30.76 -18.91 19.92
C ASP A 68 -31.21 -18.71 18.48
N LEU A 69 -30.33 -19.01 17.53
CA LEU A 69 -30.61 -18.88 16.10
C LEU A 69 -31.58 -19.95 15.58
N ALA A 70 -31.91 -20.97 16.37
CA ALA A 70 -32.97 -21.94 16.06
C ALA A 70 -34.37 -21.48 16.53
N CYS A 71 -34.52 -20.22 16.95
CA CYS A 71 -35.78 -19.64 17.40
C CYS A 71 -35.94 -18.18 16.91
N PHE A 72 -36.91 -17.90 16.04
CA PHE A 72 -37.12 -16.54 15.51
C PHE A 72 -37.45 -15.52 16.58
N ASN A 73 -38.26 -15.88 17.58
CA ASN A 73 -38.55 -14.99 18.70
C ASN A 73 -37.29 -14.59 19.47
N SER A 74 -36.32 -15.51 19.62
CA SER A 74 -35.04 -15.19 20.25
C SER A 74 -34.20 -14.24 19.41
N VAL A 75 -34.17 -14.42 18.08
CA VAL A 75 -33.42 -13.56 17.15
C VAL A 75 -34.02 -12.16 17.10
N ALA A 76 -35.34 -12.07 16.96
CA ALA A 76 -36.07 -10.79 16.91
C ALA A 76 -35.93 -10.00 18.21
N SER A 77 -36.10 -10.66 19.37
CA SER A 77 -35.94 -10.02 20.68
C SER A 77 -34.53 -9.48 20.88
N PHE A 78 -33.51 -10.24 20.49
CA PHE A 78 -32.12 -9.82 20.55
C PHE A 78 -31.84 -8.59 19.67
N ALA A 79 -32.31 -8.61 18.42
CA ALA A 79 -32.11 -7.51 17.49
C ALA A 79 -32.82 -6.23 17.97
N GLN A 80 -34.07 -6.34 18.42
CA GLN A 80 -34.83 -5.21 18.94
C GLN A 80 -34.16 -4.59 20.17
N TYR A 81 -33.71 -5.41 21.11
CA TYR A 81 -32.97 -4.95 22.28
C TYR A 81 -31.69 -4.19 21.88
N THR A 82 -30.97 -4.70 20.88
CA THR A 82 -29.76 -4.03 20.36
C THR A 82 -30.10 -2.69 19.70
N VAL A 83 -31.15 -2.62 18.87
CA VAL A 83 -31.62 -1.38 18.22
C VAL A 83 -31.99 -0.32 19.27
N GLU A 84 -32.70 -0.72 20.33
CA GLU A 84 -33.11 0.21 21.40
C GLU A 84 -31.90 0.78 22.16
N ARG A 85 -30.87 -0.04 22.40
CA ARG A 85 -29.62 0.42 23.04
C ARG A 85 -28.81 1.36 22.17
N VAL A 86 -28.82 1.16 20.86
CA VAL A 86 -28.21 2.10 19.90
C VAL A 86 -28.99 3.43 19.87
N ARG A 87 -30.34 3.36 19.83
CA ARG A 87 -31.22 4.54 19.82
C ARG A 87 -31.09 5.39 21.08
N SER A 88 -31.07 4.74 22.24
CA SER A 88 -30.86 5.38 23.54
C SER A 88 -29.41 5.81 23.79
N LYS A 89 -28.49 5.53 22.84
CA LYS A 89 -27.06 5.81 22.93
C LYS A 89 -26.35 5.11 24.09
N GLU A 90 -26.91 4.01 24.59
CA GLU A 90 -26.26 3.15 25.58
C GLU A 90 -25.03 2.45 24.97
N ILE A 91 -25.14 2.01 23.72
CA ILE A 91 -24.04 1.45 22.93
C ILE A 91 -23.87 2.24 21.61
N PRO A 92 -22.65 2.28 21.04
CA PRO A 92 -22.43 2.89 19.73
C PRO A 92 -23.19 2.16 18.60
N PRO A 93 -23.40 2.82 17.45
CA PRO A 93 -23.99 2.17 16.27
C PRO A 93 -23.24 0.89 15.85
N VAL A 94 -23.97 -0.07 15.31
CA VAL A 94 -23.40 -1.32 14.82
C VAL A 94 -22.62 -1.03 13.54
N ILE A 95 -21.32 -1.26 13.57
CA ILE A 95 -20.44 -1.09 12.40
C ILE A 95 -20.12 -2.43 11.74
N LEU A 96 -20.30 -3.53 12.46
CA LEU A 96 -19.90 -4.86 12.02
C LEU A 96 -20.83 -5.94 12.58
N LEU A 97 -21.34 -6.81 11.71
CA LEU A 97 -22.03 -8.05 12.06
C LEU A 97 -21.28 -9.24 11.45
N ILE A 98 -20.87 -10.20 12.27
CA ILE A 98 -20.23 -11.44 11.82
C ILE A 98 -21.17 -12.62 12.08
N ASN A 99 -21.71 -13.16 11.00
CA ASN A 99 -22.54 -14.36 11.00
C ASN A 99 -21.66 -15.62 11.00
N SER A 100 -21.03 -15.90 12.15
CA SER A 100 -20.13 -17.03 12.34
C SER A 100 -20.79 -18.26 12.95
N ALA A 101 -21.96 -18.14 13.59
CA ALA A 101 -22.67 -19.29 14.10
C ALA A 101 -23.04 -20.26 12.96
N ALA A 102 -22.87 -21.54 13.22
CA ALA A 102 -23.28 -22.58 12.31
C ALA A 102 -23.68 -23.85 13.07
N SER A 103 -24.60 -24.61 12.49
CA SER A 103 -24.98 -25.96 12.90
C SER A 103 -24.75 -26.92 11.73
N SER A 104 -24.37 -28.15 12.06
CA SER A 104 -24.24 -29.27 11.13
C SER A 104 -24.75 -30.52 11.83
N SER A 105 -25.45 -31.38 11.11
CA SER A 105 -25.98 -32.63 11.64
C SER A 105 -25.82 -33.77 10.64
N TYR A 106 -25.59 -34.97 11.17
CA TYR A 106 -25.46 -36.22 10.42
C TYR A 106 -26.63 -37.17 10.69
N VAL A 107 -27.70 -36.65 11.27
CA VAL A 107 -28.95 -37.37 11.53
C VAL A 107 -30.14 -36.53 11.06
N THR A 108 -31.27 -37.17 10.84
CA THR A 108 -32.55 -36.48 10.59
C THR A 108 -32.96 -35.77 11.87
N ASP A 109 -32.88 -34.44 11.88
CA ASP A 109 -33.21 -33.63 13.06
C ASP A 109 -34.72 -33.41 13.17
N GLN A 110 -35.21 -33.19 14.39
CA GLN A 110 -36.54 -32.60 14.54
C GLN A 110 -36.54 -31.18 14.00
N VAL A 111 -37.65 -30.77 13.38
CA VAL A 111 -37.84 -29.38 12.97
C VAL A 111 -37.73 -28.44 14.17
N THR A 112 -37.28 -27.22 13.92
CA THR A 112 -37.23 -26.17 14.94
C THR A 112 -38.63 -25.81 15.43
N ARG A 113 -38.70 -25.01 16.49
CA ARG A 113 -39.97 -24.46 17.00
C ARG A 113 -40.72 -23.64 15.95
N ASP A 114 -39.99 -23.08 14.98
CA ASP A 114 -40.54 -22.29 13.89
C ASP A 114 -40.90 -23.15 12.65
N GLY A 115 -40.75 -24.48 12.73
CA GLY A 115 -41.16 -25.42 11.68
C GLY A 115 -40.14 -25.60 10.55
N TYR A 116 -38.89 -25.15 10.72
CA TYR A 116 -37.85 -25.27 9.70
C TYR A 116 -36.83 -26.35 10.05
N ASP A 117 -36.09 -26.78 9.02
CA ASP A 117 -34.90 -27.58 9.21
C ASP A 117 -33.87 -26.82 10.10
N PRO A 118 -33.34 -27.44 11.19
CA PRO A 118 -32.43 -26.73 12.11
C PRO A 118 -31.13 -26.22 11.50
N VAL A 119 -30.58 -26.93 10.50
CA VAL A 119 -29.37 -26.51 9.77
C VAL A 119 -29.73 -25.33 8.86
N TYR A 120 -30.86 -25.40 8.16
CA TYR A 120 -31.33 -24.31 7.31
C TYR A 120 -31.62 -23.03 8.12
N GLN A 121 -32.38 -23.15 9.21
CA GLN A 121 -32.73 -22.00 10.01
C GLN A 121 -31.50 -21.36 10.66
N THR A 122 -30.66 -22.15 11.34
CA THR A 122 -29.49 -21.62 12.05
C THR A 122 -28.48 -20.97 11.10
N ASN A 123 -28.25 -21.56 9.92
CA ASN A 123 -27.17 -21.14 9.03
C ASN A 123 -27.60 -20.16 7.95
N CYS A 124 -28.90 -20.07 7.63
CA CYS A 124 -29.45 -19.28 6.53
C CYS A 124 -30.53 -18.29 7.00
N ILE A 125 -31.68 -18.78 7.49
CA ILE A 125 -32.83 -17.90 7.72
C ILE A 125 -32.60 -16.97 8.91
N ALA A 126 -32.08 -17.48 10.03
CA ALA A 126 -31.91 -16.71 11.24
C ALA A 126 -30.87 -15.57 11.11
N PRO A 127 -29.68 -15.76 10.49
CA PRO A 127 -28.78 -14.63 10.33
C PRO A 127 -29.23 -13.64 9.22
N PHE A 128 -30.06 -14.07 8.27
CA PHE A 128 -30.77 -13.15 7.37
C PHE A 128 -31.80 -12.30 8.14
N LEU A 129 -32.66 -12.93 8.94
CA LEU A 129 -33.61 -12.23 9.84
C LEU A 129 -32.88 -11.27 10.78
N LEU A 130 -31.77 -11.71 11.36
CA LEU A 130 -30.96 -10.89 12.25
C LEU A 130 -30.43 -9.64 11.53
N THR A 131 -29.90 -9.80 10.31
CA THR A 131 -29.39 -8.68 9.51
C THR A 131 -30.48 -7.69 9.19
N VAL A 132 -31.65 -8.15 8.71
CA VAL A 132 -32.78 -7.29 8.38
C VAL A 132 -33.33 -6.59 9.64
N SER A 133 -33.38 -7.28 10.78
CA SER A 133 -33.86 -6.71 12.04
C SER A 133 -32.90 -5.70 12.67
N LEU A 134 -31.63 -5.72 12.29
CA LEU A 134 -30.59 -4.79 12.77
C LEU A 134 -30.37 -3.60 11.83
N LEU A 135 -31.14 -3.47 10.74
CA LEU A 135 -30.95 -2.41 9.75
C LEU A 135 -30.92 -1.00 10.36
N GLU A 136 -31.75 -0.73 11.36
CA GLU A 136 -31.80 0.56 12.07
C GLU A 136 -30.65 0.75 13.08
N ALA A 137 -30.03 -0.34 13.55
CA ALA A 137 -28.90 -0.28 14.47
C ALA A 137 -27.57 -0.06 13.73
N PHE A 138 -27.53 -0.34 12.43
CA PHE A 138 -26.32 -0.14 11.63
C PHE A 138 -25.95 1.33 11.52
N ARG A 139 -24.65 1.60 11.52
CA ARG A 139 -24.11 2.94 11.25
C ARG A 139 -24.61 3.42 9.89
N ALA A 140 -25.38 4.51 9.91
CA ALA A 140 -25.75 5.22 8.70
C ALA A 140 -24.48 5.78 8.05
N GLY A 141 -24.32 5.49 6.76
CA GLY A 141 -23.21 6.01 5.97
C GLY A 141 -23.52 7.37 5.36
N ASP A 142 -22.45 8.12 5.15
CA ASP A 142 -22.40 9.37 4.39
C ASP A 142 -22.12 9.13 2.90
N GLY A 143 -22.21 7.86 2.45
CA GLY A 143 -21.83 7.44 1.10
C GLY A 143 -20.32 7.26 0.89
N THR A 144 -19.51 7.40 1.94
CA THR A 144 -18.06 7.13 1.85
C THR A 144 -17.73 5.65 2.16
N PRO A 145 -16.57 5.14 1.70
CA PRO A 145 -16.15 3.75 1.97
C PRO A 145 -15.94 3.40 3.46
N ASN A 146 -15.87 4.44 4.31
CA ASN A 146 -15.71 4.33 5.76
C ASN A 146 -17.02 4.69 6.50
N GLY A 147 -18.07 5.10 5.77
CA GLY A 147 -19.32 5.58 6.33
C GLY A 147 -20.30 4.47 6.73
N GLY A 148 -20.30 3.32 6.05
CA GLY A 148 -21.32 2.28 6.22
C GLY A 148 -20.97 1.14 7.19
N ALA A 149 -21.98 0.33 7.51
CA ALA A 149 -21.82 -0.91 8.28
C ALA A 149 -21.47 -2.10 7.37
N ARG A 150 -20.89 -3.15 7.97
CA ARG A 150 -20.44 -4.36 7.25
C ARG A 150 -21.04 -5.62 7.85
N VAL A 151 -21.41 -6.56 6.97
CA VAL A 151 -21.85 -7.91 7.34
C VAL A 151 -20.92 -8.93 6.71
N ILE A 152 -20.33 -9.80 7.54
CA ILE A 152 -19.47 -10.89 7.09
C ILE A 152 -20.17 -12.21 7.37
N ASN A 153 -20.48 -12.95 6.30
CA ASN A 153 -21.03 -14.29 6.37
C ASN A 153 -19.91 -15.32 6.27
N ILE A 154 -19.85 -16.27 7.20
CA ILE A 154 -18.87 -17.36 7.13
C ILE A 154 -19.34 -18.43 6.14
N GLY A 155 -18.66 -18.47 4.99
CA GLY A 155 -18.85 -19.41 3.88
C GLY A 155 -18.15 -20.76 4.10
N CYS A 156 -18.19 -21.62 3.08
CA CYS A 156 -17.54 -22.93 3.11
C CYS A 156 -17.43 -23.54 1.70
N ALA A 157 -16.31 -24.21 1.40
CA ALA A 157 -16.12 -24.98 0.17
C ALA A 157 -17.21 -26.03 -0.10
N ALA A 158 -17.91 -26.51 0.93
CA ALA A 158 -19.05 -27.43 0.80
C ALA A 158 -20.21 -26.82 0.00
N MET A 159 -20.28 -25.50 -0.18
CA MET A 159 -21.24 -24.82 -1.06
C MET A 159 -21.22 -25.35 -2.49
N SER A 160 -20.06 -25.83 -2.98
CA SER A 160 -19.94 -26.48 -4.30
C SER A 160 -20.75 -27.78 -4.45
N LYS A 161 -21.22 -28.35 -3.33
CA LYS A 161 -22.08 -29.53 -3.27
C LYS A 161 -23.52 -29.20 -2.88
N GLY A 162 -23.83 -27.93 -2.63
CA GLY A 162 -25.15 -27.46 -2.25
C GLY A 162 -26.06 -27.20 -3.45
N SER A 163 -27.36 -27.12 -3.18
CA SER A 163 -28.41 -26.71 -4.13
C SER A 163 -29.30 -25.66 -3.47
N LEU A 164 -29.85 -24.74 -4.28
CA LEU A 164 -30.77 -23.70 -3.79
C LEU A 164 -32.15 -24.28 -3.44
N ASP A 165 -32.51 -25.38 -4.07
CA ASP A 165 -33.83 -26.01 -3.96
C ASP A 165 -33.84 -27.15 -2.92
N TYR A 166 -32.69 -27.40 -2.26
CA TYR A 166 -32.48 -28.53 -1.35
C TYR A 166 -33.52 -28.64 -0.24
N PHE A 167 -33.87 -27.50 0.39
CA PHE A 167 -34.83 -27.47 1.50
C PHE A 167 -36.29 -27.37 1.04
N ASP A 168 -36.55 -27.25 -0.27
CA ASP A 168 -37.91 -27.25 -0.83
C ASP A 168 -38.31 -28.65 -1.28
N GLU A 169 -37.39 -29.36 -1.95
CA GLU A 169 -37.62 -30.69 -2.50
C GLU A 169 -37.75 -31.78 -1.40
N GLN A 170 -37.17 -31.55 -0.23
CA GLN A 170 -37.22 -32.49 0.90
C GLN A 170 -38.53 -32.44 1.71
N GLY A 171 -39.47 -31.55 1.37
CA GLY A 171 -40.74 -31.35 2.08
C GLY A 171 -41.73 -32.52 1.99
N SER A 172 -41.61 -33.43 1.03
CA SER A 172 -42.49 -34.61 0.91
C SER A 172 -41.91 -35.90 1.49
N ASP A 173 -40.58 -36.12 1.40
CA ASP A 173 -39.96 -37.39 1.83
C ASP A 173 -39.38 -37.33 3.25
N SER A 174 -38.98 -36.17 3.76
CA SER A 174 -38.34 -36.06 5.10
C SER A 174 -39.32 -36.10 6.25
N ALA A 175 -40.59 -35.77 6.00
CA ALA A 175 -41.67 -35.95 6.98
C ALA A 175 -41.97 -37.44 7.26
N SER A 176 -41.47 -38.36 6.42
CA SER A 176 -41.63 -39.81 6.57
C SER A 176 -40.51 -40.48 7.35
N GLN A 177 -39.40 -39.78 7.61
CA GLN A 177 -38.24 -40.34 8.30
C GLN A 177 -38.29 -40.05 9.81
N THR A 178 -38.08 -41.08 10.62
CA THR A 178 -38.02 -40.94 12.07
C THR A 178 -36.86 -40.02 12.50
N PRO A 179 -37.07 -39.03 13.38
CA PRO A 179 -35.97 -38.23 13.92
C PRO A 179 -34.90 -39.12 14.55
N GLY A 180 -33.63 -38.80 14.32
CA GLY A 180 -32.47 -39.58 14.78
C GLY A 180 -31.95 -40.63 13.80
N THR A 181 -32.61 -40.82 12.64
CA THR A 181 -32.10 -41.71 11.59
C THR A 181 -30.77 -41.17 11.03
N SER A 182 -29.77 -42.03 10.82
CA SER A 182 -28.45 -41.60 10.35
C SER A 182 -28.50 -41.20 8.87
N ILE A 183 -27.96 -40.03 8.55
CA ILE A 183 -27.83 -39.50 7.20
C ILE A 183 -26.42 -39.79 6.67
N SER A 184 -26.31 -40.07 5.36
CA SER A 184 -25.01 -40.31 4.73
C SER A 184 -24.11 -39.06 4.81
N ALA A 185 -22.79 -39.23 4.93
CA ALA A 185 -21.86 -38.10 4.98
C ALA A 185 -21.95 -37.19 3.73
N LYS A 186 -22.29 -37.76 2.57
CA LYS A 186 -22.49 -37.03 1.31
C LYS A 186 -23.72 -36.12 1.41
N GLU A 187 -24.82 -36.65 1.92
CA GLU A 187 -26.07 -35.90 2.09
C GLU A 187 -25.94 -34.84 3.20
N ALA A 188 -25.32 -35.15 4.33
CA ALA A 188 -25.03 -34.16 5.38
C ALA A 188 -24.15 -33.01 4.86
N THR A 189 -23.16 -33.32 4.02
CA THR A 189 -22.33 -32.29 3.36
C THR A 189 -23.14 -31.45 2.38
N ALA A 190 -24.04 -32.07 1.61
CA ALA A 190 -24.94 -31.35 0.71
C ALA A 190 -25.90 -30.44 1.49
N ARG A 191 -26.52 -30.93 2.57
CA ARG A 191 -27.41 -30.16 3.47
C ARG A 191 -26.70 -28.93 4.04
N PHE A 192 -25.52 -29.12 4.63
CA PHE A 192 -24.72 -28.02 5.16
C PHE A 192 -24.28 -27.05 4.05
N GLY A 193 -23.79 -27.58 2.93
CA GLY A 193 -23.38 -26.80 1.75
C GLY A 193 -24.51 -25.95 1.17
N SER A 194 -25.70 -26.51 1.02
CA SER A 194 -26.92 -25.81 0.59
C SER A 194 -27.27 -24.67 1.52
N SER A 195 -27.19 -24.89 2.85
CA SER A 195 -27.48 -23.83 3.83
C SER A 195 -26.53 -22.63 3.72
N LYS A 196 -25.23 -22.88 3.45
CA LYS A 196 -24.22 -21.83 3.26
C LYS A 196 -24.36 -21.13 1.91
N LEU A 197 -24.70 -21.88 0.86
CA LEU A 197 -24.95 -21.33 -0.47
C LEU A 197 -26.16 -20.38 -0.47
N LEU A 198 -27.28 -20.84 0.12
CA LEU A 198 -28.50 -20.05 0.26
C LEU A 198 -28.27 -18.79 1.08
N MET A 199 -27.54 -18.89 2.20
CA MET A 199 -27.18 -17.75 3.03
C MET A 199 -26.44 -16.68 2.23
N SER A 200 -25.34 -17.06 1.58
CA SER A 200 -24.53 -16.12 0.79
C SER A 200 -25.33 -15.49 -0.34
N ALA A 201 -26.06 -16.29 -1.11
CA ALA A 201 -26.87 -15.80 -2.22
C ALA A 201 -27.96 -14.82 -1.72
N ALA A 202 -28.75 -15.19 -0.72
CA ALA A 202 -29.80 -14.32 -0.18
C ALA A 202 -29.23 -12.99 0.35
N MET A 203 -28.09 -13.04 1.05
CA MET A 203 -27.45 -11.83 1.61
C MET A 203 -26.87 -10.90 0.53
N TYR A 204 -26.35 -11.43 -0.58
CA TYR A 204 -25.97 -10.60 -1.73
C TYR A 204 -27.18 -9.99 -2.43
N ALA A 205 -28.29 -10.75 -2.57
CA ALA A 205 -29.54 -10.21 -3.09
C ALA A 205 -30.04 -9.03 -2.24
N LEU A 206 -30.05 -9.21 -0.91
CA LEU A 206 -30.42 -8.17 0.04
C LEU A 206 -29.53 -6.92 -0.13
N ARG A 207 -28.21 -7.10 -0.24
CA ARG A 207 -27.29 -5.98 -0.51
C ARG A 207 -27.68 -5.23 -1.78
N ARG A 208 -27.91 -5.92 -2.89
CA ARG A 208 -28.32 -5.29 -4.16
C ARG A 208 -29.60 -4.48 -4.00
N SER A 209 -30.61 -5.04 -3.33
CA SER A 209 -31.87 -4.34 -3.07
C SER A 209 -31.69 -3.10 -2.18
N LEU A 210 -30.86 -3.17 -1.14
CA LEU A 210 -30.58 -2.02 -0.26
C LEU A 210 -29.82 -0.91 -0.97
N VAL A 211 -28.87 -1.26 -1.85
CA VAL A 211 -28.14 -0.28 -2.68
C VAL A 211 -29.09 0.41 -3.67
N LEU A 212 -29.98 -0.35 -4.32
CA LEU A 212 -30.98 0.21 -5.24
C LEU A 212 -31.99 1.13 -4.54
N ALA A 213 -32.31 0.85 -3.27
CA ALA A 213 -33.25 1.63 -2.47
C ALA A 213 -32.65 2.90 -1.85
N GLY A 214 -31.34 3.11 -1.93
CA GLY A 214 -30.66 4.36 -1.55
C GLY A 214 -30.61 4.73 -0.06
N ASN A 215 -31.13 3.89 0.86
CA ASN A 215 -31.40 4.32 2.25
C ASN A 215 -30.48 3.76 3.35
N ILE A 216 -29.68 2.71 3.10
CA ILE A 216 -28.75 2.16 4.11
C ILE A 216 -27.44 1.70 3.45
N SER A 217 -26.33 2.33 3.81
CA SER A 217 -24.98 1.92 3.38
C SER A 217 -24.53 0.65 4.11
N LEU A 218 -25.01 -0.52 3.66
CA LEU A 218 -24.65 -1.84 4.19
C LEU A 218 -23.86 -2.65 3.16
N ASN A 219 -22.63 -3.00 3.49
CA ASN A 219 -21.84 -3.93 2.70
C ASN A 219 -21.93 -5.36 3.23
N VAL A 220 -21.92 -6.31 2.31
CA VAL A 220 -22.05 -7.75 2.60
C VAL A 220 -20.92 -8.49 1.91
N TYR A 221 -20.21 -9.30 2.69
CA TYR A 221 -19.13 -10.16 2.21
C TYR A 221 -19.40 -11.60 2.64
N THR A 222 -18.93 -12.55 1.84
CA THR A 222 -18.80 -13.95 2.28
C THR A 222 -17.33 -14.30 2.42
N MET A 223 -16.97 -14.95 3.51
CA MET A 223 -15.61 -15.38 3.78
C MET A 223 -15.53 -16.86 4.11
N ASP A 224 -14.81 -17.62 3.29
CA ASP A 224 -14.48 -19.01 3.52
C ASP A 224 -13.19 -19.09 4.37
N PRO A 225 -13.25 -19.63 5.61
CA PRO A 225 -12.08 -19.78 6.47
C PRO A 225 -11.14 -20.90 6.04
N GLY A 226 -11.46 -21.62 4.95
CA GLY A 226 -10.78 -22.83 4.53
C GLY A 226 -11.01 -23.97 5.51
N PHE A 227 -10.24 -25.06 5.35
CA PHE A 227 -10.33 -26.18 6.28
C PHE A 227 -9.68 -25.81 7.61
N MET A 228 -10.33 -26.08 8.75
CA MET A 228 -9.83 -25.71 10.08
C MET A 228 -9.53 -26.93 10.97
N THR A 229 -8.51 -26.82 11.82
CA THR A 229 -8.17 -27.80 12.87
C THR A 229 -8.70 -27.36 14.22
N GLY A 230 -9.23 -28.32 14.98
CA GLY A 230 -9.69 -28.13 16.35
C GLY A 230 -10.94 -28.95 16.62
N GLU A 231 -11.30 -29.11 17.88
CA GLU A 231 -12.57 -29.70 18.27
C GLU A 231 -13.68 -28.70 17.95
N SER A 232 -14.42 -28.95 16.87
CA SER A 232 -15.56 -28.14 16.46
C SER A 232 -16.86 -28.82 16.89
N HIS A 233 -17.79 -28.05 17.42
CA HIS A 233 -19.15 -28.53 17.65
C HIS A 233 -19.85 -29.01 16.37
N LEU A 234 -19.36 -28.63 15.19
CA LEU A 234 -19.86 -29.07 13.87
C LEU A 234 -19.51 -30.53 13.54
N THR A 235 -18.47 -31.10 14.16
CA THR A 235 -18.02 -32.49 13.91
C THR A 235 -18.25 -33.42 15.11
N ALA A 236 -18.74 -32.88 16.23
CA ALA A 236 -18.98 -33.64 17.47
C ALA A 236 -19.99 -34.78 17.30
N SER A 237 -21.00 -34.61 16.43
CA SER A 237 -22.03 -35.61 16.11
C SER A 237 -21.72 -36.48 14.89
N ALA A 238 -20.56 -36.29 14.24
CA ALA A 238 -20.21 -37.02 13.02
C ALA A 238 -19.94 -38.53 13.28
N PRO A 239 -20.10 -39.42 12.30
CA PRO A 239 -19.69 -40.82 12.43
C PRO A 239 -18.21 -40.98 12.79
N LEU A 240 -17.86 -42.05 13.49
CA LEU A 240 -16.49 -42.32 13.98
C LEU A 240 -15.46 -42.34 12.83
N SER A 241 -15.85 -42.85 11.66
CA SER A 241 -15.04 -42.82 10.43
C SER A 241 -14.72 -41.41 9.92
N VAL A 242 -15.67 -40.47 10.04
CA VAL A 242 -15.50 -39.06 9.66
C VAL A 242 -14.64 -38.32 10.69
N ARG A 243 -14.83 -38.59 11.98
CA ARG A 243 -13.99 -38.05 13.06
C ARG A 243 -12.54 -38.53 12.94
N VAL A 244 -12.31 -39.82 12.70
CA VAL A 244 -10.99 -40.41 12.48
C VAL A 244 -10.34 -39.89 11.19
N ALA A 245 -11.09 -39.71 10.10
CA ALA A 245 -10.58 -39.07 8.89
C ALA A 245 -10.18 -37.59 9.11
N HIS A 246 -10.91 -36.87 9.95
CA HIS A 246 -10.58 -35.49 10.35
C HIS A 246 -9.32 -35.44 11.24
N GLN A 247 -9.14 -36.42 12.13
CA GLN A 247 -8.00 -36.53 13.04
C GLN A 247 -6.72 -37.02 12.34
N THR A 248 -6.81 -38.02 11.46
CA THR A 248 -5.66 -38.55 10.68
C THR A 248 -5.12 -37.56 9.64
N ARG A 249 -5.99 -36.72 9.04
CA ARG A 249 -5.57 -35.61 8.16
C ARG A 249 -4.81 -34.50 8.90
N SER A 250 -4.98 -34.37 10.22
CA SER A 250 -4.21 -33.42 11.02
C SER A 250 -2.72 -33.80 11.17
N GLY A 251 -2.37 -35.08 11.06
CA GLY A 251 -0.99 -35.57 11.05
C GLY A 251 -0.27 -35.36 9.72
N LEU A 252 -1.00 -35.36 8.60
CA LEU A 252 -0.47 -35.08 7.26
C LEU A 252 -0.42 -33.59 6.91
N ARG A 253 -0.68 -32.72 7.90
CA ARG A 253 -0.78 -31.26 7.77
C ARG A 253 0.45 -30.58 7.15
N PRO A 254 1.71 -30.96 7.45
CA PRO A 254 2.88 -30.35 6.81
C PRO A 254 2.89 -30.64 5.30
N ILE A 255 2.54 -31.87 4.92
CA ILE A 255 2.57 -32.34 3.53
C ILE A 255 1.42 -31.72 2.72
N LEU A 256 0.21 -31.65 3.28
CA LEU A 256 -0.95 -31.08 2.59
C LEU A 256 -0.85 -29.56 2.38
N ARG A 257 -0.15 -28.84 3.27
CA ARG A 257 0.08 -27.39 3.16
C ARG A 257 1.07 -27.03 2.04
N VAL A 258 1.96 -27.95 1.67
CA VAL A 258 2.86 -27.80 0.50
C VAL A 258 2.06 -27.76 -0.81
N PHE A 259 0.92 -28.46 -0.88
CA PHE A 259 0.11 -28.56 -2.10
C PHE A 259 -1.08 -27.58 -2.15
N SER A 260 -1.51 -27.00 -1.02
CA SER A 260 -2.52 -25.94 -1.00
C SER A 260 -2.42 -25.05 0.24
N LYS A 261 -2.34 -23.73 0.05
CA LYS A 261 -2.35 -22.73 1.14
C LYS A 261 -3.64 -22.76 1.98
N SER A 262 -4.75 -23.27 1.43
CA SER A 262 -6.03 -23.42 2.14
C SER A 262 -6.17 -24.73 2.93
N ALA A 263 -5.15 -25.60 2.90
CA ALA A 263 -5.17 -26.86 3.62
C ALA A 263 -4.86 -26.66 5.11
N ILE A 264 -5.92 -26.77 5.93
CA ILE A 264 -5.85 -27.13 7.35
C ILE A 264 -5.21 -26.04 8.26
N ASN A 265 -5.99 -24.99 8.56
CA ASN A 265 -5.62 -23.82 9.35
C ASN A 265 -5.95 -23.95 10.85
N LYS A 266 -5.15 -23.35 11.73
CA LYS A 266 -5.60 -23.07 13.11
C LYS A 266 -6.67 -21.98 13.02
N ALA A 267 -7.73 -22.04 13.83
CA ALA A 267 -8.84 -21.08 13.75
C ALA A 267 -8.42 -19.60 13.95
N SER A 268 -7.29 -19.36 14.64
CA SER A 268 -6.68 -18.04 14.77
C SER A 268 -6.22 -17.42 13.44
N VAL A 269 -5.87 -18.23 12.44
CA VAL A 269 -5.43 -17.75 11.11
C VAL A 269 -6.59 -17.10 10.34
N PRO A 270 -7.69 -17.81 10.00
CA PRO A 270 -8.82 -17.18 9.34
C PRO A 270 -9.44 -16.09 10.22
N ALA A 271 -9.42 -16.21 11.55
CA ALA A 271 -9.90 -15.15 12.44
C ALA A 271 -9.13 -13.83 12.32
N LYS A 272 -7.79 -13.86 12.24
CA LYS A 272 -6.97 -12.68 11.99
C LYS A 272 -7.32 -12.04 10.64
N VAL A 273 -7.54 -12.85 9.60
CA VAL A 273 -7.91 -12.34 8.29
C VAL A 273 -9.33 -11.75 8.30
N ILE A 274 -10.30 -12.40 8.95
CA ILE A 274 -11.67 -11.87 9.14
C ILE A 274 -11.62 -10.53 9.85
N ALA A 275 -10.85 -10.41 10.93
CA ALA A 275 -10.67 -9.15 11.65
C ALA A 275 -10.01 -8.07 10.76
N LYS A 276 -9.03 -8.45 9.92
CA LYS A 276 -8.44 -7.52 8.95
C LYS A 276 -9.46 -7.02 7.94
N VAL A 277 -10.20 -7.92 7.29
CA VAL A 277 -11.23 -7.59 6.28
C VAL A 277 -12.35 -6.75 6.92
N ALA A 278 -12.79 -7.09 8.13
CA ALA A 278 -13.83 -6.38 8.85
C ALA A 278 -13.54 -4.88 9.05
N PHE A 279 -12.27 -4.50 9.23
CA PHE A 279 -11.83 -3.13 9.49
C PHE A 279 -10.96 -2.54 8.37
N GLN A 280 -10.85 -3.21 7.24
CA GLN A 280 -10.13 -2.70 6.07
C GLN A 280 -10.81 -1.43 5.55
N ARG A 281 -10.04 -0.40 5.19
CA ARG A 281 -10.59 0.76 4.47
C ARG A 281 -10.76 0.37 3.00
N GLU A 282 -11.96 0.53 2.47
CA GLU A 282 -12.22 0.31 1.05
C GLU A 282 -12.01 1.61 0.27
N THR A 283 -11.69 1.51 -1.02
CA THR A 283 -11.76 2.65 -1.94
C THR A 283 -13.19 2.77 -2.48
N VAL A 284 -13.59 3.95 -2.97
CA VAL A 284 -14.95 4.19 -3.51
C VAL A 284 -15.29 3.22 -4.64
N GLU A 285 -14.32 2.89 -5.49
CA GLU A 285 -14.47 1.91 -6.59
C GLU A 285 -14.73 0.48 -6.10
N ASN A 286 -14.22 0.15 -4.91
CA ASN A 286 -14.31 -1.17 -4.31
C ASN A 286 -15.63 -1.39 -3.57
N TRP A 287 -16.29 -0.32 -3.15
CA TRP A 287 -17.59 -0.37 -2.44
C TRP A 287 -18.71 -0.98 -3.30
N GLY A 288 -18.64 -0.82 -4.63
CA GLY A 288 -19.64 -1.32 -5.56
C GLY A 288 -19.57 -2.82 -5.84
N ARG A 289 -18.42 -3.48 -5.62
CA ARG A 289 -18.17 -4.86 -6.03
C ARG A 289 -18.61 -5.89 -5.00
N GLU A 290 -19.12 -7.02 -5.46
CA GLU A 290 -19.47 -8.15 -4.60
C GLU A 290 -18.26 -9.09 -4.44
N ARG A 291 -17.86 -9.32 -3.19
CA ARG A 291 -16.56 -9.95 -2.88
C ARG A 291 -16.73 -11.20 -2.05
N TYR A 292 -16.07 -12.27 -2.50
CA TYR A 292 -15.94 -13.52 -1.77
C TYR A 292 -14.48 -13.72 -1.40
N TYR A 293 -14.22 -13.92 -0.11
CA TYR A 293 -12.87 -14.15 0.39
C TYR A 293 -12.66 -15.65 0.65
N ILE A 294 -11.51 -16.18 0.22
CA ILE A 294 -11.01 -17.48 0.68
C ILE A 294 -9.72 -17.17 1.42
N LEU A 295 -9.76 -17.22 2.76
CA LEU A 295 -8.68 -16.67 3.59
C LEU A 295 -8.33 -15.24 3.17
N ASP A 296 -7.07 -14.99 2.82
CA ASP A 296 -6.52 -13.69 2.44
C ASP A 296 -6.72 -13.35 0.96
N SER A 297 -7.24 -14.29 0.16
CA SER A 297 -7.46 -14.11 -1.28
C SER A 297 -8.86 -13.57 -1.57
N GLU A 298 -8.94 -12.49 -2.34
CA GLU A 298 -10.18 -11.87 -2.80
C GLU A 298 -10.61 -12.44 -4.16
N TYR A 299 -11.90 -12.78 -4.29
CA TYR A 299 -12.53 -13.22 -5.51
C TYR A 299 -13.78 -12.39 -5.79
N GLU A 300 -14.12 -12.20 -7.06
CA GLU A 300 -15.46 -11.73 -7.43
C GLU A 300 -16.49 -12.77 -6.97
N ALA A 301 -17.51 -12.36 -6.22
CA ALA A 301 -18.46 -13.31 -5.64
C ALA A 301 -19.15 -14.18 -6.70
N ALA A 302 -19.47 -13.59 -7.86
CA ALA A 302 -20.10 -14.29 -8.98
C ALA A 302 -19.20 -15.35 -9.65
N SER A 303 -17.89 -15.35 -9.38
CA SER A 303 -16.97 -16.41 -9.84
C SER A 303 -17.06 -17.67 -8.96
N VAL A 304 -17.38 -17.50 -7.67
CA VAL A 304 -17.48 -18.59 -6.68
C VAL A 304 -18.93 -19.08 -6.53
N ILE A 305 -19.90 -18.17 -6.66
CA ILE A 305 -21.33 -18.43 -6.53
C ILE A 305 -21.99 -18.10 -7.87
N PRO A 306 -22.12 -19.07 -8.79
CA PRO A 306 -22.59 -18.81 -10.16
C PRO A 306 -23.99 -18.22 -10.23
N VAL A 307 -24.88 -18.53 -9.26
CA VAL A 307 -26.25 -17.99 -9.25
C VAL A 307 -26.30 -16.46 -9.13
N LEU A 308 -25.24 -15.81 -8.63
CA LEU A 308 -25.20 -14.34 -8.56
C LEU A 308 -25.28 -13.67 -9.94
N ARG A 309 -25.01 -14.41 -11.03
CA ARG A 309 -25.14 -13.95 -12.42
C ARG A 309 -26.58 -14.05 -12.95
N ASP A 310 -27.46 -14.80 -12.27
CA ASP A 310 -28.85 -15.03 -12.65
C ASP A 310 -29.78 -14.16 -11.77
N LEU A 311 -29.98 -12.91 -12.23
CA LEU A 311 -30.77 -11.91 -11.49
C LEU A 311 -32.20 -12.39 -11.14
N PRO A 312 -33.00 -12.94 -12.07
CA PRO A 312 -34.34 -13.43 -11.75
C PRO A 312 -34.35 -14.49 -10.64
N ARG A 313 -33.38 -15.41 -10.67
CA ARG A 313 -33.28 -16.47 -9.65
C ARG A 313 -32.86 -15.93 -8.28
N MET A 314 -32.01 -14.91 -8.25
CA MET A 314 -31.62 -14.20 -7.03
C MET A 314 -32.80 -13.44 -6.41
N ASP A 315 -33.61 -12.77 -7.23
CA ASP A 315 -34.80 -12.04 -6.76
C ASP A 315 -35.86 -12.99 -6.21
N ALA A 316 -36.10 -14.11 -6.90
CA ALA A 316 -37.01 -15.15 -6.42
C ALA A 316 -36.53 -15.75 -5.09
N LEU A 317 -35.23 -15.99 -4.93
CA LEU A 317 -34.64 -16.46 -3.69
C LEU A 317 -34.82 -15.44 -2.55
N LEU A 318 -34.58 -14.15 -2.82
CA LEU A 318 -34.75 -13.09 -1.83
C LEU A 318 -36.21 -13.02 -1.35
N GLN A 319 -37.17 -13.00 -2.28
CA GLN A 319 -38.60 -12.99 -1.97
C GLN A 319 -39.00 -14.21 -1.13
N LYS A 320 -38.50 -15.39 -1.48
CA LYS A 320 -38.74 -16.62 -0.73
C LYS A 320 -38.24 -16.54 0.71
N VAL A 321 -36.99 -16.14 0.93
CA VAL A 321 -36.41 -16.03 2.28
C VAL A 321 -37.14 -14.96 3.10
N MET A 322 -37.51 -13.84 2.48
CA MET A 322 -38.32 -12.80 3.11
C MET A 322 -39.71 -13.31 3.52
N GLN A 323 -40.39 -14.04 2.65
CA GLN A 323 -41.70 -14.62 2.95
C GLN A 323 -41.62 -15.64 4.09
N GLN A 324 -40.57 -16.48 4.12
CA GLN A 324 -40.33 -17.44 5.20
C GLN A 324 -40.17 -16.73 6.55
N ILE A 325 -39.44 -15.62 6.58
CA ILE A 325 -39.27 -14.80 7.78
C ILE A 325 -40.57 -14.13 8.19
N GLU A 326 -41.32 -13.57 7.24
CA GLU A 326 -42.59 -12.90 7.51
C GLU A 326 -43.63 -13.87 8.12
N ILE A 327 -43.74 -15.08 7.58
CA ILE A 327 -44.59 -16.14 8.11
C ILE A 327 -44.13 -16.52 9.53
N GLY A 328 -42.83 -16.74 9.70
CA GLY A 328 -42.23 -17.08 10.99
C GLY A 328 -42.48 -16.03 12.08
N VAL A 329 -42.32 -14.74 11.76
CA VAL A 329 -42.53 -13.63 12.68
C VAL A 329 -44.03 -13.40 12.98
N LYS A 330 -44.91 -13.56 11.99
CA LYS A 330 -46.38 -13.46 12.17
C LYS A 330 -46.94 -14.62 13.01
N GLY A 331 -46.30 -15.79 12.99
CA GLY A 331 -46.68 -16.95 13.80
C GLY A 331 -46.38 -16.84 15.30
N MET A 332 -45.68 -15.80 15.76
CA MET A 332 -45.12 -15.72 17.13
C MET A 332 -46.12 -15.42 18.27
N GLY A 333 -47.41 -15.16 18.00
CA GLY A 333 -48.40 -14.86 19.04
C GLY A 333 -48.19 -13.55 19.82
N SER A 334 -49.10 -13.22 20.75
CA SER A 334 -49.16 -11.91 21.42
C SER A 334 -48.04 -11.66 22.46
N PRO A 335 -47.76 -10.40 22.86
CA PRO A 335 -46.61 -10.04 23.71
C PRO A 335 -46.60 -10.57 25.15
N GLN A 336 -47.69 -11.16 25.64
CA GLN A 336 -47.84 -11.54 27.05
C GLN A 336 -47.28 -12.94 27.37
N SER A 337 -47.08 -13.83 26.39
CA SER A 337 -46.40 -15.13 26.60
C SER A 337 -44.87 -15.01 26.69
N ARG A 338 -44.34 -13.79 26.82
CA ARG A 338 -42.95 -13.42 26.52
C ARG A 338 -42.06 -13.30 27.78
N PHE A 339 -42.54 -13.63 28.97
CA PHE A 339 -41.84 -13.39 30.25
C PHE A 339 -41.92 -14.55 31.27
N GLU A 340 -41.52 -15.78 30.91
CA GLU A 340 -41.38 -16.86 31.92
C GLU A 340 -39.99 -17.48 32.09
N GLU A 341 -38.94 -17.10 31.34
CA GLU A 341 -37.60 -17.68 31.54
C GLU A 341 -36.42 -16.71 31.35
N VAL A 342 -36.53 -15.49 31.88
CA VAL A 342 -35.37 -14.60 32.07
C VAL A 342 -35.35 -14.15 33.53
N GLU A 343 -34.48 -14.75 34.35
CA GLU A 343 -34.17 -14.22 35.68
C GLU A 343 -33.50 -12.84 35.55
N PRO A 344 -33.90 -11.86 36.37
CA PRO A 344 -33.56 -10.47 36.17
C PRO A 344 -32.23 -10.09 36.83
N ALA A 345 -31.35 -9.47 36.07
CA ALA A 345 -30.43 -8.47 36.63
C ALA A 345 -30.61 -7.19 35.82
N VAL A 346 -31.37 -6.27 36.41
CA VAL A 346 -31.65 -4.89 35.97
C VAL A 346 -32.45 -4.77 34.67
N PHE A 347 -33.76 -5.02 34.77
CA PHE A 347 -34.78 -4.68 33.78
C PHE A 347 -35.77 -3.68 34.41
N LEU A 348 -35.91 -2.49 33.83
CA LEU A 348 -37.04 -1.60 34.11
C LEU A 348 -38.01 -1.57 32.93
N SER A 349 -39.27 -1.54 33.32
CA SER A 349 -40.53 -1.56 32.58
C SER A 349 -40.66 -0.57 31.43
N ASN A 350 -41.10 -1.07 30.27
CA ASN A 350 -42.20 -0.53 29.43
C ASN A 350 -41.94 -0.82 27.95
N ILE A 351 -42.48 -1.90 27.39
CA ILE A 351 -42.65 -2.00 25.93
C ILE A 351 -44.01 -2.66 25.63
N SER A 352 -44.91 -1.88 25.02
CA SER A 352 -46.28 -2.24 24.65
C SER A 352 -46.39 -2.68 23.18
N ALA A 353 -47.60 -2.75 22.64
CA ALA A 353 -48.00 -3.25 21.31
C ALA A 353 -47.28 -2.67 20.06
N SER A 354 -46.29 -1.79 20.23
CA SER A 354 -45.44 -1.23 19.17
C SER A 354 -44.47 -2.24 18.53
N THR A 355 -44.26 -3.40 19.17
CA THR A 355 -43.25 -4.42 18.78
C THR A 355 -43.54 -5.15 17.47
N ILE A 356 -44.81 -5.42 17.14
CA ILE A 356 -45.19 -6.04 15.86
C ILE A 356 -45.21 -4.99 14.74
N ASP A 357 -45.56 -3.75 15.09
CA ASP A 357 -45.75 -2.65 14.14
C ASP A 357 -44.41 -2.10 13.61
N LEU A 358 -43.35 -2.07 14.43
CA LEU A 358 -41.99 -1.69 14.00
C LEU A 358 -41.33 -2.75 13.10
N GLN A 359 -41.48 -4.05 13.40
CA GLN A 359 -40.95 -5.12 12.55
C GLN A 359 -41.72 -5.24 11.23
N LEU A 360 -43.05 -5.09 11.28
CA LEU A 360 -43.85 -4.96 10.06
C LEU A 360 -43.50 -3.67 9.30
N LYS A 361 -43.10 -2.56 9.94
CA LYS A 361 -42.62 -1.33 9.27
C LYS A 361 -41.30 -1.49 8.54
N SER A 362 -40.29 -2.18 9.11
CA SER A 362 -39.05 -2.49 8.38
C SER A 362 -39.29 -3.49 7.24
N ILE A 363 -40.18 -4.48 7.43
CA ILE A 363 -40.57 -5.45 6.39
C ILE A 363 -41.47 -4.81 5.33
N THR A 364 -42.32 -3.83 5.68
CA THR A 364 -43.15 -3.05 4.74
C THR A 364 -42.35 -1.97 4.02
N GLN A 365 -41.34 -1.35 4.64
CA GLN A 365 -40.37 -0.51 3.92
C GLN A 365 -39.65 -1.34 2.84
N LEU A 366 -39.24 -2.58 3.14
CA LEU A 366 -38.69 -3.47 2.11
C LEU A 366 -39.73 -3.91 1.06
N HIS A 367 -41.00 -4.15 1.43
CA HIS A 367 -42.05 -4.45 0.44
C HIS A 367 -42.40 -3.25 -0.46
N VAL A 368 -42.30 -2.02 0.05
CA VAL A 368 -42.43 -0.79 -0.75
C VAL A 368 -41.26 -0.67 -1.72
N ILE A 369 -40.04 -0.96 -1.26
CA ILE A 369 -38.82 -1.00 -2.11
C ILE A 369 -38.96 -2.05 -3.23
N ILE A 370 -39.45 -3.25 -2.93
CA ILE A 370 -39.67 -4.31 -3.93
C ILE A 370 -40.86 -3.99 -4.85
N GLY A 371 -41.90 -3.32 -4.33
CA GLY A 371 -43.03 -2.83 -5.11
C GLY A 371 -42.65 -1.74 -6.13
N GLU A 372 -41.65 -0.91 -5.82
CA GLU A 372 -41.08 0.07 -6.75
C GLU A 372 -40.15 -0.58 -7.80
N MET A 373 -39.45 -1.68 -7.47
CA MET A 373 -38.65 -2.44 -8.43
C MET A 373 -39.48 -3.03 -9.58
N ASN A 374 -40.72 -3.46 -9.32
CA ASN A 374 -41.64 -3.93 -10.36
C ASN A 374 -42.22 -2.82 -11.26
N ARG A 375 -42.00 -1.53 -10.92
CA ARG A 375 -42.50 -0.38 -11.69
C ARG A 375 -41.45 0.30 -12.56
N HIS A 376 -40.16 0.03 -12.36
CA HIS A 376 -39.07 0.72 -13.06
C HIS A 376 -38.16 -0.24 -13.83
N HIS A 377 -38.70 -0.87 -14.88
CA HIS A 377 -37.88 -1.34 -16.01
C HIS A 377 -37.83 -0.26 -17.08
N ALA A 378 -37.07 0.80 -16.83
CA ALA A 378 -36.48 1.65 -17.87
C ALA A 378 -35.49 2.61 -17.21
N PHE A 379 -34.21 2.43 -17.56
CA PHE A 379 -33.16 3.42 -17.83
C PHE A 379 -31.81 2.88 -17.40
N GLY A 380 -30.88 2.87 -18.36
CA GLY A 380 -29.53 2.34 -18.23
C GLY A 380 -28.49 3.44 -18.02
N ASN A 381 -27.29 3.00 -17.63
CA ASN A 381 -26.02 3.52 -18.13
C ASN A 381 -24.83 2.61 -17.77
N GLY A 382 -24.09 2.18 -18.81
CA GLY A 382 -22.65 1.86 -18.86
C GLY A 382 -22.20 0.45 -18.41
N TYR A 383 -21.39 -0.34 -19.14
CA TYR A 383 -20.71 -0.22 -20.44
C TYR A 383 -20.31 -1.64 -20.93
N ALA A 384 -20.59 -1.97 -22.20
CA ALA A 384 -19.80 -2.92 -23.00
C ALA A 384 -20.04 -2.62 -24.49
N ALA A 385 -18.98 -2.20 -25.19
CA ALA A 385 -19.00 -1.75 -26.58
C ALA A 385 -18.66 -2.89 -27.56
N TYR A 386 -19.40 -2.98 -28.68
CA TYR A 386 -18.99 -3.15 -30.09
C TYR A 386 -20.24 -3.45 -30.95
N PRO A 387 -20.29 -3.09 -32.24
CA PRO A 387 -21.42 -2.36 -32.80
C PRO A 387 -22.26 -3.23 -33.74
N ARG A 388 -23.57 -2.96 -33.82
CA ARG A 388 -24.28 -3.24 -35.07
C ARG A 388 -25.54 -2.39 -35.28
N SER A 389 -25.44 -1.60 -36.34
CA SER A 389 -26.46 -0.90 -37.12
C SER A 389 -27.88 -1.45 -37.03
N LYS A 390 -28.85 -0.58 -36.74
CA LYS A 390 -30.28 -0.80 -36.98
C LYS A 390 -30.63 -0.42 -38.41
N SER A 391 -31.37 -1.28 -39.11
CA SER A 391 -32.40 -0.84 -40.04
C SER A 391 -33.56 -1.85 -40.03
N ASN A 392 -34.75 -1.31 -39.79
CA ASN A 392 -36.05 -1.95 -39.70
C ASN A 392 -36.42 -2.77 -40.93
N HIS A 393 -37.06 -3.93 -40.74
CA HIS A 393 -38.38 -4.20 -41.31
C HIS A 393 -39.01 -5.45 -40.67
N SER A 394 -40.27 -5.28 -40.25
CA SER A 394 -41.22 -6.26 -39.70
C SER A 394 -41.51 -7.40 -40.66
N PHE A 395 -41.65 -8.66 -40.20
CA PHE A 395 -42.65 -9.62 -40.71
C PHE A 395 -42.85 -10.83 -39.77
N SER A 396 -44.13 -11.23 -39.69
CA SER A 396 -44.73 -12.34 -38.95
C SER A 396 -44.21 -13.73 -39.39
N ILE A 397 -44.08 -14.67 -38.45
CA ILE A 397 -43.75 -16.08 -38.72
C ILE A 397 -44.85 -16.97 -38.15
N SER A 398 -45.55 -17.67 -39.04
CA SER A 398 -46.24 -18.95 -38.78
C SER A 398 -45.37 -20.12 -39.31
N PRO A 399 -45.52 -21.34 -38.77
CA PRO A 399 -44.43 -22.32 -38.77
C PRO A 399 -44.54 -23.30 -39.94
N HIS A 400 -43.57 -23.26 -40.88
CA HIS A 400 -43.33 -24.41 -41.77
C HIS A 400 -41.85 -24.70 -41.99
N ARG A 401 -41.47 -25.88 -41.48
CA ARG A 401 -40.41 -26.81 -41.87
C ARG A 401 -39.66 -26.45 -43.17
N PHE A 402 -38.38 -26.11 -43.04
CA PHE A 402 -37.48 -25.80 -44.16
C PHE A 402 -36.70 -27.03 -44.63
N GLN A 403 -36.80 -27.35 -45.92
CA GLN A 403 -35.87 -28.21 -46.67
C GLN A 403 -34.97 -27.31 -47.54
N PRO A 404 -33.64 -27.52 -47.61
CA PRO A 404 -32.78 -26.67 -48.42
C PRO A 404 -32.78 -27.10 -49.90
N ARG A 405 -33.04 -26.15 -50.80
CA ARG A 405 -32.82 -26.29 -52.26
C ARG A 405 -31.45 -25.72 -52.67
N SER A 406 -30.82 -26.37 -53.64
CA SER A 406 -29.47 -26.21 -54.17
C SER A 406 -29.18 -24.90 -54.92
N GLN A 407 -27.98 -24.31 -54.72
CA GLN A 407 -27.48 -23.15 -55.47
C GLN A 407 -26.25 -23.48 -56.35
N PRO A 408 -26.40 -23.65 -57.69
CA PRO A 408 -25.27 -23.89 -58.61
C PRO A 408 -24.38 -22.66 -58.86
N ALA A 409 -24.86 -21.44 -58.54
CA ALA A 409 -24.18 -20.19 -58.88
C ALA A 409 -22.93 -19.90 -58.03
N LEU A 410 -22.94 -20.29 -56.74
CA LEU A 410 -21.80 -20.07 -55.84
C LEU A 410 -20.59 -20.96 -56.19
N ARG A 411 -20.82 -22.16 -56.75
CA ARG A 411 -19.76 -23.10 -57.11
C ARG A 411 -18.93 -22.59 -58.28
N ARG A 412 -19.56 -21.96 -59.28
CA ARG A 412 -18.87 -21.35 -60.43
C ARG A 412 -18.04 -20.13 -60.01
N ARG A 413 -18.53 -19.31 -59.08
CA ARG A 413 -17.80 -18.14 -58.56
C ARG A 413 -16.54 -18.55 -57.78
N ARG A 414 -16.63 -19.64 -57.02
CA ARG A 414 -15.50 -20.19 -56.25
C ARG A 414 -14.42 -20.80 -57.14
N GLN A 415 -14.82 -21.49 -58.21
CA GLN A 415 -13.87 -22.04 -59.21
C GLN A 415 -13.16 -20.94 -60.00
N LEU A 416 -13.85 -19.83 -60.33
CA LEU A 416 -13.23 -18.68 -60.99
C LEU A 416 -12.18 -18.01 -60.08
N PHE A 417 -12.50 -17.83 -58.80
CA PHE A 417 -11.59 -17.26 -57.81
C PHE A 417 -10.34 -18.13 -57.60
N GLN A 418 -10.51 -19.45 -57.56
CA GLN A 418 -9.39 -20.38 -57.44
C GLN A 418 -8.45 -20.32 -58.66
N ARG A 419 -9.00 -20.19 -59.88
CA ARG A 419 -8.20 -20.06 -61.11
C ARG A 419 -7.44 -18.73 -61.15
N LEU A 420 -8.07 -17.63 -60.73
CA LEU A 420 -7.42 -16.31 -60.62
C LEU A 420 -6.29 -16.32 -59.60
N CYS A 421 -6.50 -16.91 -58.42
CA CYS A 421 -5.44 -17.02 -57.40
C CYS A 421 -4.25 -17.84 -57.90
N LEU A 422 -4.52 -18.92 -58.65
CA LEU A 422 -3.47 -19.79 -59.19
C LEU A 422 -2.67 -19.07 -60.29
N LEU A 423 -3.33 -18.30 -61.15
CA LEU A 423 -2.65 -17.45 -62.15
C LEU A 423 -1.82 -16.34 -61.50
N CYS A 424 -2.35 -15.67 -60.47
CA CYS A 424 -1.60 -14.65 -59.72
C CYS A 424 -0.38 -15.27 -59.01
N GLY A 425 -0.52 -16.47 -58.44
CA GLY A 425 0.60 -17.20 -57.83
C GLY A 425 1.70 -17.54 -58.82
N ILE A 426 1.34 -18.03 -60.01
CA ILE A 426 2.32 -18.33 -61.08
C ILE A 426 3.00 -17.05 -61.58
N SER A 427 2.24 -15.96 -61.75
CA SER A 427 2.81 -14.68 -62.18
C SER A 427 3.76 -14.09 -61.14
N LEU A 428 3.46 -14.25 -59.85
CA LEU A 428 4.35 -13.83 -58.76
C LEU A 428 5.64 -14.66 -58.75
N LEU A 429 5.53 -15.98 -58.97
CA LEU A 429 6.68 -16.89 -59.07
C LEU A 429 7.60 -16.49 -60.24
N LEU A 430 7.02 -16.18 -61.40
CA LEU A 430 7.76 -15.70 -62.57
C LEU A 430 8.43 -14.34 -62.32
N LEU A 431 7.75 -13.41 -61.65
CA LEU A 431 8.31 -12.11 -61.27
C LEU A 431 9.49 -12.26 -60.30
N VAL A 432 9.37 -13.13 -59.31
CA VAL A 432 10.48 -13.49 -58.42
C VAL A 432 11.60 -14.12 -59.24
N LEU A 433 11.34 -14.96 -60.23
CA LEU A 433 12.41 -15.55 -61.05
C LEU A 433 13.09 -14.57 -62.01
N ILE A 434 12.46 -13.48 -62.44
CA ILE A 434 13.04 -12.57 -63.43
C ILE A 434 13.77 -11.39 -62.77
N PHE A 435 13.30 -10.91 -61.60
CA PHE A 435 13.81 -9.69 -60.97
C PHE A 435 14.57 -9.98 -59.65
N PRO A 436 15.92 -9.86 -59.63
CA PRO A 436 16.73 -10.15 -58.44
C PRO A 436 16.42 -9.27 -57.23
N SER A 437 15.98 -8.03 -57.43
CA SER A 437 15.59 -7.11 -56.35
C SER A 437 14.30 -7.53 -55.63
N LEU A 438 13.33 -8.08 -56.37
CA LEU A 438 12.11 -8.65 -55.78
C LEU A 438 12.39 -9.96 -55.02
N ARG A 439 13.38 -10.76 -55.47
CA ARG A 439 13.86 -11.94 -54.72
C ARG A 439 14.37 -11.54 -53.34
N ALA A 440 15.24 -10.53 -53.26
CA ALA A 440 15.83 -10.08 -52.01
C ALA A 440 14.78 -9.54 -51.01
N SER A 441 13.67 -9.00 -51.52
CA SER A 441 12.59 -8.42 -50.70
C SER A 441 11.56 -9.47 -50.23
N LEU A 442 11.25 -10.48 -51.05
CA LEU A 442 10.18 -11.45 -50.79
C LEU A 442 10.67 -12.79 -50.23
N LEU A 443 11.89 -13.23 -50.55
CA LEU A 443 12.43 -14.50 -50.04
C LEU A 443 12.64 -14.53 -48.51
N PRO A 444 13.00 -13.44 -47.80
CA PRO A 444 13.13 -13.47 -46.34
C PRO A 444 11.80 -13.71 -45.59
N VAL A 445 10.66 -13.43 -46.24
CA VAL A 445 9.32 -13.61 -45.66
C VAL A 445 8.79 -15.03 -45.91
N VAL A 446 9.20 -15.67 -47.02
CA VAL A 446 8.67 -16.99 -47.44
C VAL A 446 9.66 -18.13 -47.15
N SER A 447 10.95 -17.84 -47.08
CA SER A 447 11.95 -18.80 -46.61
C SER A 447 12.20 -18.59 -45.12
N LEU A 448 11.72 -19.52 -44.31
CA LEU A 448 12.18 -19.74 -42.94
C LEU A 448 13.70 -19.98 -42.95
N GLY A 449 14.48 -18.89 -42.99
CA GLY A 449 15.86 -18.76 -42.51
C GLY A 449 16.89 -19.80 -42.96
N LEU A 450 16.95 -20.20 -44.24
CA LEU A 450 17.88 -21.27 -44.63
C LEU A 450 19.01 -20.92 -45.60
N VAL A 451 19.08 -19.74 -46.22
CA VAL A 451 20.27 -19.38 -47.00
C VAL A 451 20.50 -17.87 -47.04
N HIS A 452 21.28 -17.34 -46.09
CA HIS A 452 22.23 -16.26 -46.35
C HIS A 452 23.46 -16.46 -45.47
N SER A 453 24.61 -16.34 -46.13
CA SER A 453 25.92 -16.73 -45.66
C SER A 453 26.60 -15.59 -44.92
N TYR A 454 27.12 -15.93 -43.75
CA TYR A 454 28.31 -15.44 -43.06
C TYR A 454 28.44 -13.94 -42.74
N GLU A 455 28.61 -13.73 -41.43
CA GLU A 455 28.97 -12.51 -40.70
C GLU A 455 27.76 -11.66 -40.26
N ASP A 456 27.58 -11.62 -38.93
CA ASP A 456 26.82 -10.62 -38.15
C ASP A 456 25.37 -10.79 -37.67
N LEU A 457 24.74 -11.97 -37.68
CA LEU A 457 23.50 -12.16 -36.89
C LEU A 457 23.33 -13.61 -36.38
N GLN A 458 24.10 -13.99 -35.35
CA GLN A 458 23.82 -15.21 -34.58
C GLN A 458 22.66 -14.94 -33.60
N ILE A 459 21.47 -15.46 -33.92
CA ILE A 459 20.55 -15.89 -32.85
C ILE A 459 21.17 -17.17 -32.27
N GLU A 460 22.06 -17.03 -31.29
CA GLU A 460 22.52 -18.14 -30.47
C GLU A 460 21.34 -18.65 -29.63
N THR A 461 20.63 -19.64 -30.16
CA THR A 461 19.59 -20.39 -29.39
C THR A 461 20.20 -21.24 -28.28
N ILE A 462 21.51 -21.51 -28.35
CA ILE A 462 22.28 -22.20 -27.32
C ILE A 462 23.38 -21.26 -26.85
N ARG A 463 23.34 -20.86 -25.58
CA ARG A 463 24.39 -20.06 -24.93
C ARG A 463 25.04 -20.88 -23.82
N TYR A 464 26.35 -21.03 -23.88
CA TYR A 464 27.14 -21.71 -22.85
C TYR A 464 27.70 -20.70 -21.87
N TYR A 465 27.47 -20.90 -20.57
CA TYR A 465 28.00 -20.06 -19.52
C TYR A 465 28.73 -20.92 -18.48
N ASP A 466 29.98 -20.58 -18.24
CA ASP A 466 30.78 -21.17 -17.18
C ASP A 466 30.83 -20.22 -15.98
N LEU A 467 29.99 -20.49 -14.97
CA LEU A 467 29.87 -19.64 -13.78
C LEU A 467 31.14 -19.63 -12.92
N SER A 468 32.07 -20.57 -13.11
CA SER A 468 33.37 -20.55 -12.42
C SER A 468 34.23 -19.36 -12.84
N LYS A 469 33.98 -18.79 -14.02
CA LYS A 469 34.68 -17.61 -14.54
C LYS A 469 34.10 -16.28 -14.06
N VAL A 470 32.96 -16.32 -13.37
CA VAL A 470 32.14 -15.14 -13.04
C VAL A 470 31.96 -15.02 -11.53
N GLN A 471 33.09 -14.96 -10.81
CA GLN A 471 33.13 -15.05 -9.34
C GLN A 471 33.09 -13.70 -8.63
N GLY A 472 33.51 -12.61 -9.30
CA GLY A 472 33.75 -11.31 -8.67
C GLY A 472 35.14 -11.26 -8.02
N THR A 473 35.99 -10.33 -8.46
CA THR A 473 37.36 -10.13 -7.95
C THR A 473 37.62 -8.69 -7.54
N SER A 474 38.71 -8.47 -6.78
CA SER A 474 39.10 -7.15 -6.30
C SER A 474 39.40 -6.12 -7.38
N SER A 475 39.76 -6.57 -8.58
CA SER A 475 40.13 -5.74 -9.73
C SER A 475 39.14 -5.94 -10.88
N GLY A 476 37.84 -5.88 -10.59
CA GLY A 476 36.78 -6.22 -11.54
C GLY A 476 36.84 -5.42 -12.85
N TRP A 477 37.22 -4.15 -12.78
CA TRP A 477 37.35 -3.27 -13.95
C TRP A 477 38.45 -3.72 -14.93
N GLU A 478 39.58 -4.23 -14.42
CA GLU A 478 40.68 -4.73 -15.27
C GLU A 478 40.32 -6.05 -15.96
N ARG A 479 39.45 -6.84 -15.33
CA ARG A 479 39.04 -8.15 -15.82
C ARG A 479 37.77 -8.12 -16.66
N GLY A 480 37.19 -6.95 -16.89
CA GLY A 480 35.95 -6.80 -17.66
C GLY A 480 34.74 -7.43 -16.96
N GLU A 481 34.72 -7.42 -15.62
CA GLU A 481 33.63 -8.01 -14.85
C GLU A 481 32.35 -7.18 -14.98
N ARG A 482 31.21 -7.84 -15.22
CA ARG A 482 29.93 -7.15 -15.37
C ARG A 482 29.24 -6.93 -14.03
N VAL A 483 28.70 -5.74 -13.84
CA VAL A 483 27.94 -5.31 -12.66
C VAL A 483 26.47 -5.17 -13.05
N LEU A 484 25.58 -5.79 -12.29
CA LEU A 484 24.14 -5.51 -12.37
C LEU A 484 23.78 -4.47 -11.32
N MET A 485 23.43 -3.25 -11.74
CA MET A 485 23.00 -2.19 -10.83
C MET A 485 21.47 -2.23 -10.68
N CYS A 486 20.98 -2.46 -9.47
CA CYS A 486 19.56 -2.59 -9.16
C CYS A 486 19.05 -1.40 -8.35
N THR A 487 18.02 -0.73 -8.86
CA THR A 487 17.39 0.42 -8.21
C THR A 487 15.86 0.27 -8.21
N PRO A 488 15.24 -0.07 -7.06
CA PRO A 488 13.80 0.01 -6.90
C PRO A 488 13.36 1.47 -6.87
N LEU A 489 12.25 1.80 -7.53
CA LEU A 489 11.74 3.17 -7.68
C LEU A 489 10.27 3.22 -7.28
N ARG A 490 9.94 4.26 -6.52
CA ARG A 490 8.58 4.68 -6.20
C ARG A 490 8.59 6.19 -5.99
N ASP A 491 7.67 6.91 -6.64
CA ASP A 491 7.54 8.37 -6.53
C ASP A 491 8.89 9.12 -6.63
N ALA A 492 9.77 8.66 -7.54
CA ALA A 492 11.17 9.03 -7.60
C ALA A 492 11.49 10.11 -8.64
N SER A 493 10.47 10.69 -9.31
CA SER A 493 10.69 11.64 -10.41
C SER A 493 11.57 12.83 -10.01
N SER A 494 11.43 13.35 -8.79
CA SER A 494 12.27 14.44 -8.26
C SER A 494 13.75 14.06 -8.11
N HIS A 495 14.05 12.79 -7.88
CA HIS A 495 15.40 12.30 -7.59
C HIS A 495 16.16 11.83 -8.84
N LEU A 496 15.45 11.42 -9.91
CA LEU A 496 16.06 10.89 -11.12
C LEU A 496 17.12 11.83 -11.77
N PRO A 497 16.91 13.16 -11.89
CA PRO A 497 17.93 14.07 -12.42
C PRO A 497 19.29 13.93 -11.72
N MET A 498 19.27 13.95 -10.39
CA MET A 498 20.47 13.78 -9.57
C MET A 498 21.03 12.37 -9.72
N PHE A 499 20.19 11.34 -9.68
CA PHE A 499 20.63 9.95 -9.83
C PHE A 499 21.38 9.69 -11.14
N PHE A 500 20.87 10.17 -12.28
CA PHE A 500 21.55 10.02 -13.58
C PHE A 500 22.82 10.87 -13.69
N SER A 501 22.90 12.01 -12.99
CA SER A 501 24.15 12.79 -12.91
C SER A 501 25.27 11.98 -12.24
N HIS A 502 24.93 11.20 -11.21
CA HIS A 502 25.87 10.27 -10.58
C HIS A 502 26.25 9.11 -11.48
N LEU A 503 25.29 8.52 -12.20
CA LEU A 503 25.57 7.45 -13.15
C LEU A 503 26.59 7.89 -14.21
N ARG A 504 26.43 9.08 -14.78
CA ARG A 504 27.37 9.63 -15.78
C ARG A 504 28.77 9.86 -15.24
N ASN A 505 28.90 10.07 -13.94
CA ASN A 505 30.16 10.38 -13.28
C ASN A 505 30.90 9.14 -12.75
N LEU A 506 30.35 7.93 -12.91
CA LEU A 506 31.03 6.70 -12.48
C LEU A 506 32.31 6.48 -13.29
N THR A 507 33.38 6.05 -12.62
CA THR A 507 34.64 5.72 -13.32
C THR A 507 34.64 4.31 -13.91
N TYR A 508 33.80 3.43 -13.36
CA TYR A 508 33.71 2.05 -13.83
C TYR A 508 33.16 2.01 -15.26
N PRO A 509 33.72 1.21 -16.19
CA PRO A 509 33.30 1.26 -17.59
C PRO A 509 31.80 1.02 -17.76
N HIS A 510 31.06 2.01 -18.27
CA HIS A 510 29.59 1.97 -18.32
C HIS A 510 29.06 0.78 -19.14
N ASN A 511 29.78 0.36 -20.19
CA ASN A 511 29.44 -0.81 -21.00
C ASN A 511 29.48 -2.15 -20.23
N LEU A 512 30.10 -2.16 -19.04
CA LEU A 512 30.13 -3.30 -18.11
C LEU A 512 29.07 -3.21 -17.01
N ILE A 513 28.33 -2.10 -16.93
CA ILE A 513 27.25 -1.89 -15.98
C ILE A 513 25.93 -2.10 -16.71
N ASP A 514 25.21 -3.13 -16.32
CA ASP A 514 23.85 -3.37 -16.74
C ASP A 514 22.89 -2.75 -15.71
N LEU A 515 21.93 -1.93 -16.15
CA LEU A 515 21.00 -1.22 -15.26
C LEU A 515 19.67 -1.97 -15.14
N ALA A 516 19.14 -2.06 -13.93
CA ALA A 516 17.89 -2.73 -13.63
C ALA A 516 17.02 -1.86 -12.71
N PHE A 517 15.86 -1.46 -13.22
CA PHE A 517 14.89 -0.66 -12.48
C PHE A 517 13.60 -1.43 -12.25
N LEU A 518 13.03 -1.29 -11.05
CA LEU A 518 11.66 -1.72 -10.77
C LEU A 518 10.84 -0.54 -10.30
N VAL A 519 9.87 -0.11 -11.12
CA VAL A 519 8.90 0.93 -10.76
C VAL A 519 7.67 0.26 -10.16
N SER A 520 7.28 0.67 -8.94
CA SER A 520 6.18 0.06 -8.20
C SER A 520 5.36 1.09 -7.44
N ASP A 521 4.03 0.98 -7.53
CA ASP A 521 3.10 1.77 -6.73
C ASP A 521 3.39 3.30 -6.79
N SER A 522 3.90 3.79 -7.94
CA SER A 522 4.18 5.22 -8.21
C SER A 522 2.92 5.97 -8.65
N GLU A 523 2.72 7.17 -8.11
CA GLU A 523 1.63 8.09 -8.47
C GLU A 523 2.11 9.27 -9.35
N ASP A 524 3.42 9.51 -9.42
CA ASP A 524 4.06 10.58 -10.20
C ASP A 524 4.54 10.14 -11.62
N ASP A 525 5.21 11.05 -12.36
CA ASP A 525 5.81 10.76 -13.69
C ASP A 525 7.14 10.00 -13.60
N THR A 526 7.37 9.15 -12.58
CA THR A 526 8.62 8.36 -12.45
C THR A 526 8.92 7.58 -13.72
N MET A 527 7.93 6.87 -14.29
CA MET A 527 8.14 6.01 -15.46
C MET A 527 8.46 6.81 -16.73
N GLY A 528 7.75 7.92 -16.94
CA GLY A 528 7.95 8.78 -18.11
C GLY A 528 9.27 9.53 -18.05
N MET A 529 9.67 10.03 -16.88
CA MET A 529 10.97 10.64 -16.67
C MET A 529 12.11 9.62 -16.81
N LEU A 530 11.99 8.44 -16.18
CA LEU A 530 13.00 7.38 -16.30
C LEU A 530 13.25 7.01 -17.76
N SER A 531 12.18 6.83 -18.54
CA SER A 531 12.29 6.45 -19.96
C SER A 531 12.98 7.53 -20.79
N ARG A 532 12.68 8.81 -20.58
CA ARG A 532 13.36 9.93 -21.25
C ARG A 532 14.86 9.99 -20.91
N MET A 533 15.18 9.89 -19.62
CA MET A 533 16.58 9.97 -19.17
C MET A 533 17.42 8.76 -19.61
N LEU A 534 16.82 7.56 -19.68
CA LEU A 534 17.48 6.39 -20.25
C LEU A 534 17.73 6.55 -21.75
N ASP A 535 16.77 7.09 -22.49
CA ASP A 535 16.90 7.36 -23.91
C ASP A 535 18.03 8.37 -24.18
N GLU A 536 18.08 9.46 -23.41
CA GLU A 536 19.15 10.46 -23.44
C GLU A 536 20.51 9.87 -23.07
N LEU A 537 20.57 8.97 -22.08
CA LEU A 537 21.80 8.32 -21.64
C LEU A 537 22.34 7.32 -22.69
N GLN A 538 21.46 6.61 -23.40
CA GLN A 538 21.85 5.63 -24.42
C GLN A 538 22.18 6.27 -25.77
N HIS A 539 21.64 7.45 -26.07
CA HIS A 539 21.94 8.23 -27.28
C HIS A 539 23.01 9.30 -27.08
N ASP A 540 23.86 9.17 -26.04
CA ASP A 540 24.97 10.09 -25.83
C ASP A 540 25.97 10.02 -27.00
N VAL A 541 26.61 11.16 -27.28
CA VAL A 541 27.57 11.30 -28.39
C VAL A 541 28.88 10.59 -28.08
N ASP A 542 29.27 10.50 -26.80
CA ASP A 542 30.46 9.77 -26.39
C ASP A 542 30.16 8.26 -26.33
N PRO A 543 30.83 7.40 -27.12
CA PRO A 543 30.59 5.96 -27.14
C PRO A 543 30.92 5.25 -25.82
N LYS A 544 31.59 5.91 -24.87
CA LYS A 544 31.86 5.37 -23.53
C LYS A 544 30.74 5.62 -22.53
N MET A 545 29.82 6.54 -22.82
CA MET A 545 28.75 6.92 -21.90
C MET A 545 27.58 5.93 -21.86
N PRO A 546 27.17 5.28 -22.97
CA PRO A 546 26.12 4.27 -22.93
C PRO A 546 26.45 3.12 -21.98
N PHE A 547 25.45 2.78 -21.17
CA PHE A 547 25.47 1.61 -20.29
C PHE A 547 25.26 0.32 -21.09
N GLY A 548 25.47 -0.82 -20.44
CA GLY A 548 25.16 -2.13 -20.98
C GLY A 548 23.65 -2.36 -21.16
N GLU A 549 23.20 -3.56 -20.83
CA GLU A 549 21.78 -3.90 -20.98
C GLU A 549 20.94 -3.21 -19.89
N ILE A 550 19.90 -2.51 -20.30
CA ILE A 550 18.95 -1.83 -19.41
C ILE A 550 17.65 -2.63 -19.36
N SER A 551 17.19 -2.92 -18.13
CA SER A 551 15.92 -3.59 -17.87
C SER A 551 15.02 -2.71 -17.00
N VAL A 552 13.86 -2.32 -17.52
CA VAL A 552 12.84 -1.58 -16.76
C VAL A 552 11.64 -2.48 -16.53
N ILE A 553 11.33 -2.74 -15.27
CA ILE A 553 10.24 -3.61 -14.84
C ILE A 553 9.19 -2.77 -14.12
N GLN A 554 7.93 -2.91 -14.51
CA GLN A 554 6.82 -2.29 -13.79
C GLN A 554 6.03 -3.38 -13.05
N LYS A 555 5.90 -3.24 -11.73
CA LYS A 555 5.12 -4.17 -10.93
C LYS A 555 4.66 -3.55 -9.62
N ASP A 556 3.35 -3.53 -9.42
CA ASP A 556 2.72 -3.04 -8.21
C ASP A 556 2.59 -4.16 -7.14
N PHE A 557 2.80 -3.80 -5.88
CA PHE A 557 2.67 -4.70 -4.73
C PHE A 557 1.52 -4.31 -3.79
N GLY A 558 0.79 -3.23 -4.09
CA GLY A 558 -0.44 -2.86 -3.39
C GLY A 558 -0.17 -2.31 -1.99
N GLN A 559 0.87 -1.48 -1.84
CA GLN A 559 1.22 -0.88 -0.55
C GLN A 559 0.20 0.22 -0.15
N LEU A 560 -0.74 -0.14 0.73
CA LEU A 560 -1.83 0.71 1.25
C LEU A 560 -1.35 1.78 2.25
N VAL A 561 -0.76 2.91 1.86
CA VAL A 561 -0.55 4.05 2.79
C VAL A 561 -0.64 5.42 2.10
N GLN A 562 -1.58 6.25 2.56
CA GLN A 562 -1.57 7.72 2.47
C GLN A 562 -0.47 8.29 3.38
N GLN A 563 0.36 9.17 2.83
CA GLN A 563 1.66 9.57 3.36
C GLN A 563 1.58 10.72 4.38
N ASP A 564 1.15 10.46 5.62
CA ASP A 564 1.55 11.33 6.74
C ASP A 564 2.86 10.80 7.32
N VAL A 565 3.91 11.64 7.34
CA VAL A 565 5.28 11.31 7.82
C VAL A 565 5.24 10.67 9.21
N GLU A 566 4.35 11.13 10.08
CA GLU A 566 4.15 10.59 11.44
C GLU A 566 3.63 9.15 11.48
N SER A 567 2.84 8.72 10.48
CA SER A 567 2.30 7.34 10.41
C SER A 567 3.32 6.32 9.89
N ARG A 568 4.34 6.78 9.15
CA ARG A 568 5.45 5.97 8.60
C ARG A 568 6.39 5.46 9.69
N HIS A 569 6.40 6.13 10.84
CA HIS A 569 7.22 5.80 12.01
C HIS A 569 6.47 4.99 13.08
N GLY A 570 5.36 4.35 12.72
CA GLY A 570 4.75 3.37 13.63
C GLY A 570 5.51 2.03 13.59
N PHE A 571 6.11 1.62 14.71
CA PHE A 571 6.82 0.34 14.85
C PHE A 571 6.05 -0.87 14.26
N ALA A 572 4.72 -0.91 14.45
CA ALA A 572 3.87 -1.99 13.93
C ALA A 572 3.68 -2.03 12.40
N ALA A 573 3.80 -0.89 11.70
CA ALA A 573 3.63 -0.79 10.26
C ALA A 573 4.93 -1.07 9.48
N GLN A 574 6.07 -0.88 10.15
CA GLN A 574 7.39 -0.97 9.53
C GLN A 574 7.68 -2.39 9.03
N ALA A 575 7.38 -3.41 9.86
CA ALA A 575 7.58 -4.81 9.51
C ALA A 575 6.86 -5.22 8.21
N SER A 576 5.63 -4.74 7.99
CA SER A 576 4.90 -4.99 6.75
C SER A 576 5.51 -4.29 5.54
N ARG A 577 5.99 -3.05 5.71
CA ARG A 577 6.65 -2.28 4.65
C ARG A 577 7.92 -2.98 4.18
N ARG A 578 8.78 -3.42 5.11
CA ARG A 578 10.01 -4.14 4.75
C ARG A 578 9.74 -5.44 4.00
N LYS A 579 8.72 -6.20 4.42
CA LYS A 579 8.32 -7.41 3.71
C LYS A 579 7.89 -7.13 2.26
N LEU A 580 7.22 -6.01 1.99
CA LEU A 580 6.86 -5.60 0.63
C LEU A 580 8.08 -5.12 -0.19
N MET A 581 8.96 -4.30 0.41
CA MET A 581 10.21 -3.87 -0.23
C MET A 581 11.10 -5.07 -0.60
N ALA A 582 11.16 -6.08 0.27
CA ALA A 582 11.86 -7.32 0.01
C ALA A 582 11.29 -8.07 -1.21
N GLN A 583 9.96 -8.06 -1.40
CA GLN A 583 9.35 -8.63 -2.60
C GLN A 583 9.80 -7.87 -3.84
N ALA A 584 9.75 -6.53 -3.82
CA ALA A 584 10.20 -5.70 -4.95
C ALA A 584 11.67 -5.99 -5.33
N ARG A 585 12.58 -5.98 -4.35
CA ARG A 585 14.01 -6.31 -4.57
C ARG A 585 14.17 -7.72 -5.16
N ASN A 586 13.48 -8.73 -4.63
CA ASN A 586 13.58 -10.09 -5.16
C ASN A 586 13.03 -10.24 -6.57
N TRP A 587 11.93 -9.56 -6.91
CA TRP A 587 11.36 -9.56 -8.26
C TRP A 587 12.33 -8.92 -9.25
N LEU A 588 12.89 -7.76 -8.91
CA LEU A 588 13.88 -7.07 -9.72
C LEU A 588 15.10 -7.96 -9.98
N LEU A 589 15.68 -8.53 -8.92
CA LEU A 589 16.84 -9.39 -9.01
C LEU A 589 16.57 -10.64 -9.86
N SER A 590 15.48 -11.35 -9.57
CA SER A 590 15.16 -12.62 -10.22
C SER A 590 14.86 -12.46 -11.72
N ALA A 591 14.35 -11.30 -12.11
CA ALA A 591 14.05 -10.98 -13.50
C ALA A 591 15.26 -10.50 -14.30
N THR A 592 16.31 -9.97 -13.64
CA THR A 592 17.43 -9.28 -14.32
C THR A 592 18.79 -9.95 -14.13
N LEU A 593 18.95 -10.84 -13.14
CA LEU A 593 20.23 -11.53 -12.90
C LEU A 593 20.55 -12.56 -14.00
N ARG A 594 21.49 -12.19 -14.88
CA ARG A 594 22.06 -13.06 -15.93
C ARG A 594 23.29 -13.87 -15.47
N PRO A 595 23.65 -14.95 -16.19
CA PRO A 595 24.87 -15.74 -15.94
C PRO A 595 26.19 -14.97 -16.09
N THR A 596 26.18 -13.84 -16.80
CA THR A 596 27.36 -13.02 -17.11
C THR A 596 27.74 -12.03 -16.01
N HIS A 597 26.86 -11.75 -15.04
CA HIS A 597 27.15 -10.80 -13.96
C HIS A 597 28.11 -11.40 -12.93
N SER A 598 29.15 -10.66 -12.57
CA SER A 598 30.06 -10.99 -11.47
C SER A 598 29.64 -10.32 -10.17
N TRP A 599 29.01 -9.14 -10.28
CA TRP A 599 28.61 -8.31 -9.16
C TRP A 599 27.16 -7.86 -9.30
N VAL A 600 26.51 -7.60 -8.18
CA VAL A 600 25.21 -6.93 -8.08
C VAL A 600 25.38 -5.76 -7.14
N TYR A 601 25.03 -4.57 -7.62
CA TYR A 601 25.11 -3.32 -6.87
C TYR A 601 23.71 -2.76 -6.63
N TRP A 602 23.26 -2.77 -5.38
CA TRP A 602 22.00 -2.15 -4.98
C TRP A 602 22.24 -0.70 -4.66
N ARG A 603 21.44 0.18 -5.23
CA ARG A 603 21.56 1.62 -5.01
C ARG A 603 20.19 2.28 -4.99
N ASP A 604 19.89 3.00 -3.92
CA ASP A 604 18.69 3.84 -3.84
C ASP A 604 18.87 5.12 -4.68
N ALA A 605 17.76 5.70 -5.14
CA ALA A 605 17.74 6.82 -6.09
C ALA A 605 17.97 8.20 -5.44
N ASP A 606 17.83 8.27 -4.12
CA ASP A 606 17.84 9.46 -3.26
C ASP A 606 19.21 9.73 -2.61
N VAL A 607 20.26 9.06 -3.07
CA VAL A 607 21.61 9.31 -2.54
C VAL A 607 22.24 10.54 -3.19
N LEU A 608 22.36 11.62 -2.40
CA LEU A 608 22.86 12.94 -2.76
C LEU A 608 24.31 12.98 -3.24
N THR A 609 25.24 12.22 -2.66
CA THR A 609 26.64 12.21 -3.11
C THR A 609 27.32 10.89 -2.79
N ALA A 610 28.13 10.39 -3.72
CA ALA A 610 29.04 9.27 -3.51
C ALA A 610 30.32 9.48 -4.34
N PRO A 611 31.46 8.88 -3.92
CA PRO A 611 32.66 8.87 -4.75
C PRO A 611 32.39 8.26 -6.12
N GLN A 612 32.99 8.84 -7.16
CA GLN A 612 32.86 8.37 -8.54
C GLN A 612 33.42 6.95 -8.75
N THR A 613 34.39 6.58 -7.90
CA THR A 613 35.10 5.29 -7.83
C THR A 613 34.43 4.28 -6.92
N ILE A 614 33.19 4.50 -6.47
CA ILE A 614 32.54 3.67 -5.44
C ILE A 614 32.50 2.17 -5.77
N LEU A 615 32.37 1.79 -7.05
CA LEU A 615 32.38 0.38 -7.43
C LEU A 615 33.75 -0.23 -7.24
N GLU A 616 34.79 0.43 -7.73
CA GLU A 616 36.19 0.03 -7.60
C GLU A 616 36.63 -0.01 -6.14
N ASP A 617 36.27 1.04 -5.38
CA ASP A 617 36.62 1.21 -3.98
C ASP A 617 36.00 0.10 -3.11
N LEU A 618 34.78 -0.35 -3.41
CA LEU A 618 34.14 -1.45 -2.70
C LEU A 618 34.65 -2.82 -3.19
N MET A 619 34.89 -2.98 -4.50
CA MET A 619 35.41 -4.22 -5.07
C MET A 619 36.79 -4.57 -4.49
N ARG A 620 37.68 -3.59 -4.29
CA ARG A 620 39.07 -3.82 -3.87
C ARG A 620 39.22 -4.62 -2.57
N HIS A 621 38.22 -4.56 -1.69
CA HIS A 621 38.16 -5.32 -0.42
C HIS A 621 37.90 -6.83 -0.61
N ASP A 622 37.49 -7.26 -1.81
CA ASP A 622 37.24 -8.64 -2.21
C ASP A 622 36.22 -9.41 -1.34
N LYS A 623 35.27 -8.70 -0.71
CA LYS A 623 34.25 -9.30 0.16
C LYS A 623 33.03 -9.76 -0.62
N ASP A 624 32.28 -10.71 -0.03
CA ASP A 624 31.08 -11.24 -0.66
C ASP A 624 29.92 -10.24 -0.64
N VAL A 625 29.75 -9.55 0.49
CA VAL A 625 28.81 -8.44 0.69
C VAL A 625 29.55 -7.31 1.39
N ILE A 626 29.50 -6.11 0.82
CA ILE A 626 30.12 -4.91 1.39
C ILE A 626 29.20 -3.70 1.29
N VAL A 627 29.16 -2.90 2.36
CA VAL A 627 28.38 -1.66 2.44
C VAL A 627 29.23 -0.47 2.93
N PRO A 628 29.07 0.73 2.36
CA PRO A 628 29.65 1.95 2.90
C PRO A 628 28.85 2.46 4.10
N ASN A 629 29.42 3.42 4.83
CA ASN A 629 28.68 4.17 5.84
C ASN A 629 27.78 5.23 5.18
N VAL A 630 26.57 5.46 5.70
CA VAL A 630 25.58 6.36 5.10
C VAL A 630 25.17 7.44 6.08
N TRP A 631 25.43 8.69 5.69
CA TRP A 631 25.14 9.89 6.46
C TRP A 631 24.21 10.79 5.69
N ARG A 632 23.57 11.73 6.38
CA ARG A 632 22.79 12.80 5.76
C ARG A 632 23.35 14.16 6.18
N PRO A 633 23.44 15.13 5.26
CA PRO A 633 23.65 16.51 5.67
C PRO A 633 22.40 17.02 6.35
N LEU A 634 22.57 17.85 7.36
CA LEU A 634 21.49 18.60 8.01
C LEU A 634 21.78 20.08 7.87
N PRO A 635 20.74 20.93 7.92
CA PRO A 635 20.96 22.35 8.09
C PRO A 635 21.77 22.67 9.35
N ASP A 636 22.50 23.79 9.35
CA ASP A 636 23.39 24.18 10.45
C ASP A 636 22.67 24.23 11.81
N TRP A 637 21.41 24.67 11.83
CA TRP A 637 20.60 24.75 13.05
C TRP A 637 20.20 23.37 13.63
N LEU A 638 20.31 22.31 12.84
CA LEU A 638 20.07 20.91 13.25
C LEU A 638 21.37 20.12 13.49
N GLY A 639 22.52 20.78 13.44
CA GLY A 639 23.81 20.16 13.74
C GLY A 639 24.62 19.71 12.53
N GLY A 640 24.26 20.12 11.31
CA GLY A 640 25.11 20.02 10.11
C GLY A 640 25.21 18.63 9.45
N GLU A 641 25.36 17.56 10.23
CA GLU A 641 25.43 16.19 9.71
C GLU A 641 24.86 15.18 10.72
N GLN A 642 24.32 14.07 10.21
CA GLN A 642 23.77 13.01 11.06
C GLN A 642 23.92 11.62 10.43
N PRO A 643 24.13 10.56 11.23
CA PRO A 643 23.98 9.18 10.77
C PRO A 643 22.57 8.95 10.21
N TYR A 644 22.48 8.31 9.05
CA TYR A 644 21.21 8.05 8.36
C TYR A 644 20.81 6.58 8.42
N ASP A 645 21.66 5.68 7.92
CA ASP A 645 21.30 4.26 7.79
C ASP A 645 21.66 3.48 9.06
N LEU A 646 20.66 3.23 9.90
CA LEU A 646 20.82 2.44 11.13
C LEU A 646 20.67 0.93 10.90
N ASN A 647 20.50 0.46 9.66
CA ASN A 647 20.25 -0.95 9.35
C ASN A 647 21.53 -1.77 9.14
N SER A 648 22.68 -1.10 9.13
CA SER A 648 24.00 -1.72 9.09
C SER A 648 24.55 -1.81 10.50
N TRP A 649 24.64 -3.02 11.05
CA TRP A 649 25.02 -3.25 12.44
C TRP A 649 25.61 -4.64 12.66
N GLN A 650 26.37 -4.78 13.75
CA GLN A 650 26.83 -6.07 14.27
C GLN A 650 25.89 -6.54 15.40
N GLU A 651 25.67 -7.84 15.48
CA GLU A 651 24.74 -8.45 16.44
C GLU A 651 25.21 -8.28 17.89
N SER A 652 24.27 -8.21 18.83
CA SER A 652 24.56 -8.10 20.27
C SER A 652 23.90 -9.24 21.06
N GLU A 653 24.49 -9.59 22.21
CA GLU A 653 23.92 -10.61 23.10
C GLU A 653 22.52 -10.23 23.62
N THR A 654 22.30 -8.94 23.88
CA THR A 654 21.01 -8.39 24.32
C THR A 654 19.94 -8.52 23.24
N ALA A 655 20.30 -8.26 21.98
CA ALA A 655 19.37 -8.40 20.86
C ALA A 655 19.05 -9.87 20.56
N LEU A 656 20.00 -10.78 20.71
CA LEU A 656 19.76 -12.22 20.61
C LEU A 656 18.80 -12.71 21.71
N ALA A 657 19.05 -12.31 22.96
CA ALA A 657 18.15 -12.63 24.07
C ALA A 657 16.74 -12.06 23.86
N LEU A 658 16.62 -10.84 23.33
CA LEU A 658 15.34 -10.26 22.96
C LEU A 658 14.67 -11.07 21.84
N ALA A 659 15.40 -11.42 20.78
CA ALA A 659 14.89 -12.18 19.63
C ALA A 659 14.27 -13.52 20.06
N ASP A 660 14.85 -14.20 21.06
CA ASP A 660 14.34 -15.45 21.62
C ASP A 660 13.00 -15.30 22.36
N THR A 661 12.68 -14.09 22.86
CA THR A 661 11.40 -13.82 23.53
C THR A 661 10.26 -13.50 22.55
N LEU A 662 10.58 -13.13 21.32
CA LEU A 662 9.61 -12.66 20.33
C LEU A 662 8.96 -13.81 19.56
N ASP A 663 7.75 -13.61 19.04
CA ASP A 663 7.05 -14.57 18.17
C ASP A 663 7.80 -14.80 16.85
N GLU A 664 7.64 -15.96 16.21
CA GLU A 664 8.36 -16.36 14.97
C GLU A 664 8.17 -15.33 13.84
N ASP A 665 6.96 -14.78 13.71
CA ASP A 665 6.61 -13.80 12.69
C ASP A 665 7.05 -12.35 13.00
N ALA A 666 7.55 -12.09 14.20
CA ALA A 666 7.99 -10.77 14.64
C ALA A 666 9.21 -10.30 13.85
N VAL A 667 9.31 -8.99 13.62
CA VAL A 667 10.44 -8.35 12.96
C VAL A 667 10.94 -7.25 13.88
N ILE A 668 12.21 -7.33 14.25
CA ILE A 668 12.97 -6.29 14.93
C ILE A 668 13.33 -5.25 13.88
N VAL A 669 13.15 -4.00 14.23
CA VAL A 669 13.42 -2.86 13.37
C VAL A 669 14.26 -1.89 14.18
N GLU A 670 15.46 -1.61 13.68
CA GLU A 670 16.36 -0.67 14.33
C GLU A 670 15.85 0.78 14.26
N GLY A 671 16.24 1.58 15.26
CA GLY A 671 15.88 2.99 15.38
C GLY A 671 14.57 3.28 16.14
N TYR A 672 13.96 2.26 16.76
CA TYR A 672 12.71 2.38 17.51
C TYR A 672 12.90 2.11 19.00
N ALA A 673 12.29 2.94 19.85
CA ALA A 673 12.44 2.86 21.31
C ALA A 673 11.80 1.60 21.92
N GLU A 674 10.91 0.94 21.17
CA GLU A 674 10.18 -0.26 21.58
C GLU A 674 11.11 -1.43 21.89
N TYR A 675 12.26 -1.54 21.20
CA TYR A 675 13.24 -2.60 21.41
C TYR A 675 14.64 -2.02 21.63
N ALA A 676 15.13 -2.15 22.86
CA ALA A 676 16.51 -1.83 23.19
C ALA A 676 17.45 -2.97 22.76
N THR A 677 17.93 -2.92 21.52
CA THR A 677 18.81 -3.95 20.94
C THR A 677 20.27 -3.78 21.37
N TRP A 678 20.73 -2.56 21.65
CA TRP A 678 22.12 -2.23 22.00
C TRP A 678 23.15 -2.72 20.96
N ARG A 679 22.76 -2.78 19.70
CA ARG A 679 23.65 -3.16 18.62
C ARG A 679 24.60 -2.01 18.28
N PRO A 680 25.90 -2.28 18.06
CA PRO A 680 26.78 -1.29 17.45
C PRO A 680 26.39 -1.09 15.97
N HIS A 681 25.91 0.11 15.64
CA HIS A 681 25.58 0.48 14.27
C HIS A 681 26.78 1.09 13.57
N LEU A 682 26.98 0.71 12.30
CA LEU A 682 28.03 1.24 11.43
C LEU A 682 27.99 2.78 11.39
N ALA A 683 26.79 3.35 11.37
CA ALA A 683 26.55 4.78 11.28
C ALA A 683 27.25 5.60 12.39
N TYR A 684 27.29 5.08 13.62
CA TYR A 684 27.88 5.79 14.76
C TYR A 684 29.40 5.63 14.89
N LEU A 685 30.01 4.77 14.08
CA LEU A 685 31.45 4.45 14.17
C LEU A 685 32.31 5.31 13.22
N ARG A 686 31.70 6.26 12.52
CA ARG A 686 32.42 7.18 11.63
C ARG A 686 33.31 8.13 12.44
N ASP A 687 34.59 8.05 12.16
CA ASP A 687 35.57 9.12 12.36
C ASP A 687 35.88 9.77 10.99
N PRO A 688 35.66 11.08 10.79
CA PRO A 688 36.02 11.79 9.57
C PRO A 688 37.51 11.73 9.19
N TYR A 689 38.40 11.47 10.16
CA TYR A 689 39.84 11.32 9.95
C TYR A 689 40.29 9.85 10.01
N GLY A 690 39.35 8.92 10.16
CA GLY A 690 39.61 7.50 10.18
C GLY A 690 40.00 6.96 8.81
N ASP A 691 40.61 5.77 8.80
CA ASP A 691 41.03 5.09 7.58
C ASP A 691 39.79 4.62 6.78
N PRO A 692 39.56 5.11 5.54
CA PRO A 692 38.45 4.65 4.69
C PRO A 692 38.48 3.15 4.38
N ASP A 693 39.67 2.53 4.48
CA ASP A 693 39.87 1.09 4.28
C ASP A 693 39.53 0.22 5.49
N MET A 694 39.18 0.82 6.63
CA MET A 694 38.83 0.06 7.83
C MET A 694 37.58 -0.80 7.59
N GLU A 695 37.71 -2.09 7.84
CA GLU A 695 36.63 -3.06 7.70
C GLU A 695 36.03 -3.41 9.06
N MET A 696 34.70 -3.56 9.09
CA MET A 696 33.96 -4.06 10.24
C MET A 696 33.05 -5.21 9.80
N GLU A 697 33.05 -6.30 10.56
CA GLU A 697 32.06 -7.37 10.33
C GLU A 697 30.66 -6.93 10.74
N LEU A 698 29.68 -7.25 9.90
CA LEU A 698 28.28 -6.96 10.14
C LEU A 698 27.43 -8.24 10.24
N ASP A 699 26.23 -8.08 10.76
CA ASP A 699 25.19 -9.10 10.80
C ASP A 699 23.94 -8.63 10.05
N GLY A 700 23.58 -7.35 10.19
CA GLY A 700 22.58 -6.66 9.37
C GLY A 700 23.25 -5.67 8.41
N VAL A 701 22.68 -5.52 7.22
CA VAL A 701 23.10 -4.52 6.23
C VAL A 701 21.90 -3.67 5.82
N GLY A 702 22.14 -2.38 5.59
CA GLY A 702 21.13 -1.47 5.05
C GLY A 702 21.05 -1.45 3.54
N GLY A 703 19.93 -0.92 3.02
CA GLY A 703 19.53 -1.02 1.62
C GLY A 703 20.05 0.05 0.67
N VAL A 704 20.68 1.10 1.19
CA VAL A 704 21.00 2.33 0.44
C VAL A 704 22.09 2.11 -0.62
N SER A 705 23.12 1.34 -0.27
CA SER A 705 24.24 1.01 -1.14
C SER A 705 24.84 -0.33 -0.72
N ILE A 706 24.63 -1.38 -1.53
CA ILE A 706 25.16 -2.73 -1.26
C ILE A 706 25.87 -3.22 -2.50
N LEU A 707 27.17 -3.49 -2.39
CA LEU A 707 27.89 -4.26 -3.40
C LEU A 707 27.98 -5.71 -2.93
N ALA A 708 27.52 -6.65 -3.75
CA ALA A 708 27.63 -8.07 -3.44
C ALA A 708 28.03 -8.89 -4.67
N LYS A 709 28.81 -9.94 -4.46
CA LYS A 709 29.18 -10.88 -5.52
C LYS A 709 27.93 -11.60 -6.02
N ALA A 710 27.76 -11.73 -7.34
CA ALA A 710 26.59 -12.39 -7.93
C ALA A 710 26.42 -13.85 -7.46
N ARG A 711 27.53 -14.51 -7.07
CA ARG A 711 27.52 -15.87 -6.50
C ARG A 711 26.71 -15.97 -5.19
N VAL A 712 26.63 -14.89 -4.40
CA VAL A 712 25.86 -14.83 -3.14
C VAL A 712 24.39 -15.10 -3.45
N PHE A 713 23.84 -14.38 -4.42
CA PHE A 713 22.45 -14.54 -4.86
C PHE A 713 22.20 -15.88 -5.56
N ARG A 714 23.13 -16.32 -6.41
CA ARG A 714 23.02 -17.64 -7.10
C ARG A 714 23.04 -18.82 -6.14
N SER A 715 23.65 -18.66 -4.96
CA SER A 715 23.67 -19.69 -3.93
C SER A 715 22.35 -19.78 -3.15
N GLY A 716 21.45 -18.80 -3.30
CA GLY A 716 20.13 -18.78 -2.67
C GLY A 716 19.91 -17.65 -1.66
N VAL A 717 20.93 -16.83 -1.38
CA VAL A 717 20.76 -15.63 -0.55
C VAL A 717 19.88 -14.63 -1.30
N HIS A 718 18.88 -14.08 -0.63
CA HIS A 718 17.94 -13.12 -1.19
C HIS A 718 17.42 -12.21 -0.07
N PHE A 719 16.51 -11.28 -0.37
CA PHE A 719 15.90 -10.39 0.62
C PHE A 719 14.66 -11.07 1.22
N PRO A 720 14.67 -11.59 2.46
CA PRO A 720 13.52 -12.35 2.96
C PRO A 720 12.28 -11.46 3.11
N ALA A 721 11.21 -11.81 2.38
CA ALA A 721 9.90 -11.16 2.45
C ALA A 721 9.02 -11.71 3.60
N PHE A 722 9.65 -12.40 4.54
CA PHE A 722 9.10 -13.01 5.73
C PHE A 722 10.10 -12.79 6.88
N SER A 723 9.72 -13.11 8.11
CA SER A 723 10.66 -13.01 9.23
C SER A 723 11.73 -14.10 9.13
N PHE A 724 12.98 -13.71 8.96
CA PHE A 724 14.15 -14.58 9.02
C PHE A 724 15.01 -14.12 10.19
N GLU A 725 15.11 -14.96 11.23
CA GLU A 725 15.78 -14.60 12.49
C GLU A 725 15.31 -13.26 13.08
N LYS A 726 13.99 -13.03 13.05
CA LYS A 726 13.37 -11.77 13.49
C LYS A 726 13.73 -10.54 12.65
N HIS A 727 14.21 -10.69 11.42
CA HIS A 727 14.50 -9.58 10.51
C HIS A 727 13.78 -9.80 9.18
N ALA A 728 13.67 -8.77 8.37
CA ALA A 728 13.17 -8.86 7.00
C ALA A 728 13.99 -7.95 6.07
N GLU A 729 13.84 -8.15 4.77
CA GLU A 729 14.48 -7.32 3.74
C GLU A 729 16.02 -7.32 3.81
N THR A 730 16.67 -6.16 3.91
CA THR A 730 18.15 -6.00 3.78
C THR A 730 18.90 -6.52 5.00
N GLU A 731 18.41 -6.26 6.22
CA GLU A 731 19.01 -6.82 7.44
C GLU A 731 18.98 -8.34 7.45
N ALA A 732 17.85 -8.92 7.03
CA ALA A 732 17.71 -10.36 6.92
C ALA A 732 18.54 -10.96 5.76
N PHE A 733 18.79 -10.19 4.70
CA PHE A 733 19.76 -10.55 3.65
C PHE A 733 21.17 -10.67 4.23
N GLY A 734 21.60 -9.71 5.06
CA GLY A 734 22.89 -9.76 5.77
C GLY A 734 23.01 -11.01 6.65
N LYS A 735 22.01 -11.28 7.49
CA LYS A 735 21.98 -12.49 8.34
C LYS A 735 22.00 -13.78 7.52
N MET A 736 21.22 -13.83 6.45
CA MET A 736 21.16 -15.01 5.58
C MET A 736 22.51 -15.26 4.90
N ALA A 737 23.17 -14.21 4.40
CA ALA A 737 24.50 -14.30 3.81
C ALA A 737 25.50 -14.87 4.83
N LYS A 738 25.54 -14.32 6.04
CA LYS A 738 26.43 -14.78 7.12
C LYS A 738 26.13 -16.23 7.53
N ARG A 739 24.85 -16.61 7.64
CA ARG A 739 24.43 -18.00 7.92
C ARG A 739 24.83 -18.99 6.84
N MET A 740 24.95 -18.54 5.60
CA MET A 740 25.42 -19.34 4.47
C MET A 740 26.95 -19.33 4.33
N GLY A 741 27.67 -18.70 5.25
CA GLY A 741 29.13 -18.67 5.30
C GLY A 741 29.78 -17.60 4.41
N PHE A 742 29.00 -16.62 3.93
CA PHE A 742 29.53 -15.49 3.18
C PHE A 742 30.00 -14.37 4.12
N SER A 743 31.01 -13.64 3.68
CA SER A 743 31.50 -12.44 4.38
C SER A 743 30.54 -11.26 4.21
N VAL A 744 30.23 -10.57 5.32
CA VAL A 744 29.36 -9.39 5.33
C VAL A 744 30.10 -8.27 6.06
N ILE A 745 30.55 -7.26 5.32
CA ILE A 745 31.48 -6.24 5.80
C ILE A 745 30.89 -4.83 5.61
N GLY A 746 31.13 -3.95 6.57
CA GLY A 746 30.86 -2.52 6.47
C GLY A 746 32.17 -1.72 6.54
N LEU A 747 32.18 -0.56 5.89
CA LEU A 747 33.29 0.40 5.95
C LEU A 747 32.89 1.62 6.81
N PRO A 748 33.33 1.72 8.08
CA PRO A 748 32.87 2.77 9.00
C PRO A 748 33.22 4.19 8.55
N HIS A 749 34.36 4.38 7.89
CA HIS A 749 34.87 5.71 7.51
C HIS A 749 34.61 6.06 6.04
N TYR A 750 34.32 5.07 5.19
CA TYR A 750 33.96 5.31 3.79
C TYR A 750 32.48 5.75 3.71
N THR A 751 32.26 7.05 3.55
CA THR A 751 30.94 7.67 3.72
C THR A 751 30.30 8.07 2.39
N ILE A 752 29.02 7.74 2.24
CA ILE A 752 28.12 8.28 1.21
C ILE A 752 27.01 9.12 1.84
N TRP A 753 26.47 10.05 1.08
CA TRP A 753 25.54 11.06 1.58
C TRP A 753 24.15 10.88 0.99
N HIS A 754 23.16 10.64 1.84
CA HIS A 754 21.74 10.59 1.49
C HIS A 754 21.13 12.00 1.45
N LEU A 755 20.14 12.22 0.59
CA LEU A 755 19.42 13.49 0.53
C LEU A 755 18.68 13.78 1.85
N TYR A 756 18.68 15.03 2.27
CA TYR A 756 17.87 15.51 3.40
C TYR A 756 16.44 15.80 2.96
N GLU A 757 15.48 15.12 3.58
CA GLU A 757 14.05 15.43 3.46
C GLU A 757 13.59 16.18 4.70
N PRO A 758 13.23 17.47 4.60
CA PRO A 758 12.79 18.26 5.75
C PRO A 758 11.44 17.75 6.28
N SER A 759 11.29 17.68 7.60
CA SER A 759 10.01 17.40 8.26
C SER A 759 9.07 18.61 8.17
N VAL A 760 7.80 18.42 8.55
CA VAL A 760 6.80 19.51 8.59
C VAL A 760 7.25 20.63 9.52
N ASP A 761 7.89 20.29 10.64
CA ASP A 761 8.39 21.28 11.58
C ASP A 761 9.65 21.97 11.04
N ASP A 762 10.50 21.26 10.31
CA ASP A 762 11.66 21.87 9.63
C ASP A 762 11.22 22.86 8.56
N LEU A 763 10.17 22.53 7.79
CA LEU A 763 9.57 23.42 6.80
C LEU A 763 9.05 24.71 7.44
N ARG A 764 8.33 24.60 8.58
CA ARG A 764 7.87 25.78 9.34
C ARG A 764 9.02 26.63 9.81
N HIS A 765 10.07 26.01 10.37
CA HIS A 765 11.22 26.75 10.86
C HIS A 765 11.99 27.43 9.73
N MET A 766 12.11 26.79 8.56
CA MET A 766 12.69 27.41 7.36
C MET A 766 11.85 28.60 6.86
N GLU A 767 10.52 28.48 6.87
CA GLU A 767 9.61 29.59 6.52
C GLU A 767 9.77 30.77 7.50
N GLU A 768 9.86 30.51 8.79
CA GLU A 768 10.12 31.53 9.82
C GLU A 768 11.46 32.24 9.59
N MET A 769 12.53 31.49 9.37
CA MET A 769 13.86 32.05 9.07
C MET A 769 13.88 32.85 7.75
N GLU A 770 13.14 32.41 6.72
CA GLU A 770 13.03 33.14 5.46
C GLU A 770 12.24 34.45 5.63
N GLN A 771 11.21 34.46 6.48
CA GLN A 771 10.49 35.67 6.84
C GLN A 771 11.38 36.65 7.61
N GLU A 772 12.11 36.19 8.63
CA GLU A 772 13.07 37.02 9.36
C GLU A 772 14.16 37.57 8.44
N ARG A 773 14.66 36.77 7.50
CA ARG A 773 15.66 37.21 6.51
C ARG A 773 15.08 38.31 5.61
N LYS A 774 13.87 38.13 5.07
CA LYS A 774 13.20 39.14 4.24
C LYS A 774 12.90 40.42 5.03
N GLU A 775 12.60 40.32 6.31
CA GLU A 775 12.41 41.47 7.20
C GLU A 775 13.73 42.20 7.43
N ARG A 776 14.83 41.50 7.75
CA ARG A 776 16.16 42.11 7.88
C ARG A 776 16.61 42.77 6.58
N GLU A 777 16.44 42.12 5.42
CA GLU A 777 16.76 42.70 4.12
C GLU A 777 15.92 43.95 3.83
N ARG A 778 14.65 43.98 4.26
CA ARG A 778 13.81 45.20 4.17
C ARG A 778 14.27 46.29 5.13
N GLU A 779 14.62 45.94 6.36
CA GLU A 779 15.12 46.89 7.35
C GLU A 779 16.47 47.48 6.93
N GLU A 780 17.39 46.67 6.41
CA GLU A 780 18.66 47.11 5.85
C GLU A 780 18.44 48.03 4.63
N LYS A 781 17.49 47.67 3.75
CA LYS A 781 17.11 48.52 2.62
C LYS A 781 16.48 49.84 3.07
N ASP A 782 15.57 49.81 4.04
CA ASP A 782 14.94 51.01 4.61
C ASP A 782 15.97 51.88 5.34
N GLN A 783 16.96 51.28 6.01
CA GLN A 783 18.08 51.99 6.63
C GLN A 783 18.99 52.61 5.58
N ALA A 784 19.29 51.90 4.49
CA ALA A 784 20.05 52.43 3.36
C ALA A 784 19.31 53.60 2.69
N ASP A 785 18.02 53.46 2.40
CA ASP A 785 17.17 54.50 1.82
C ASP A 785 17.06 55.72 2.75
N ARG A 786 16.95 55.50 4.08
CA ARG A 786 16.97 56.59 5.08
C ARG A 786 18.33 57.27 5.13
N ALA A 787 19.42 56.52 5.10
CA ALA A 787 20.77 57.07 5.09
C ALA A 787 21.01 57.90 3.82
N GLU A 788 20.51 57.44 2.66
CA GLU A 788 20.55 58.20 1.41
C GLU A 788 19.72 59.48 1.50
N ARG A 789 18.47 59.42 2.01
CA ARG A 789 17.64 60.62 2.23
C ARG A 789 18.27 61.61 3.21
N VAL A 790 18.91 61.13 4.27
CA VAL A 790 19.63 61.98 5.22
C VAL A 790 20.83 62.62 4.52
N GLN A 791 21.62 61.88 3.73
CA GLN A 791 22.71 62.45 2.96
C GLN A 791 22.26 63.49 1.92
N THR A 792 21.12 63.29 1.24
CA THR A 792 20.58 64.28 0.30
C THR A 792 20.11 65.54 1.04
N LEU A 793 19.39 65.40 2.16
CA LEU A 793 18.99 66.54 3.00
C LEU A 793 20.19 67.33 3.56
N PHE A 794 21.27 66.65 3.97
CA PHE A 794 22.50 67.32 4.42
C PHE A 794 23.25 68.03 3.28
N LYS A 795 23.18 67.52 2.03
CA LYS A 795 23.71 68.23 0.85
C LYS A 795 22.92 69.50 0.55
N ASP A 796 21.59 69.44 0.60
CA ASP A 796 20.74 70.61 0.34
C ASP A 796 20.89 71.67 1.43
N ALA A 797 20.96 71.28 2.71
CA ALA A 797 21.19 72.21 3.82
C ALA A 797 22.58 72.89 3.74
N LYS A 798 23.61 72.17 3.31
CA LYS A 798 24.94 72.76 3.07
C LYS A 798 24.92 73.74 1.89
N THR A 799 24.24 73.38 0.82
CA THR A 799 24.07 74.25 -0.36
C THR A 799 23.30 75.52 0.01
N GLN A 800 22.28 75.41 0.85
CA GLN A 800 21.49 76.54 1.34
C GLN A 800 22.27 77.41 2.34
N TRP A 801 23.07 76.80 3.22
CA TRP A 801 24.00 77.52 4.10
C TRP A 801 25.07 78.27 3.30
N ASP A 802 25.63 77.67 2.25
CA ASP A 802 26.61 78.33 1.36
C ASP A 802 25.97 79.53 0.62
N ILE A 803 24.70 79.42 0.20
CA ILE A 803 23.94 80.53 -0.43
C ILE A 803 23.67 81.65 0.57
N ASP A 804 23.18 81.33 1.77
CA ASP A 804 22.90 82.33 2.81
C ASP A 804 24.20 83.02 3.27
N HIS A 805 25.31 82.27 3.37
CA HIS A 805 26.62 82.83 3.68
C HIS A 805 27.13 83.77 2.58
N ALA A 806 26.91 83.42 1.30
CA ALA A 806 27.23 84.31 0.17
C ALA A 806 26.38 85.58 0.18
N PHE A 807 25.08 85.50 0.52
CA PHE A 807 24.22 86.68 0.67
C PHE A 807 24.65 87.58 1.82
N VAL A 808 25.09 87.01 2.95
CA VAL A 808 25.64 87.77 4.07
C VAL A 808 26.96 88.44 3.68
N GLU A 809 27.85 87.75 2.96
CA GLU A 809 29.08 88.34 2.45
C GLU A 809 28.83 89.47 1.44
N ASP A 810 27.88 89.31 0.52
CA ASP A 810 27.47 90.36 -0.42
C ASP A 810 26.84 91.56 0.32
N ALA A 811 26.00 91.33 1.33
CA ALA A 811 25.45 92.41 2.16
C ALA A 811 26.53 93.17 2.94
N ILE A 812 27.53 92.46 3.48
CA ILE A 812 28.69 93.06 4.14
C ILE A 812 29.57 93.82 3.12
N ALA A 813 29.73 93.30 1.90
CA ALA A 813 30.48 93.95 0.83
C ALA A 813 29.76 95.21 0.31
N ASP A 814 28.43 95.20 0.25
CA ASP A 814 27.62 96.37 -0.11
C ASP A 814 27.61 97.42 1.00
N GLU A 815 27.60 97.03 2.28
CA GLU A 815 27.81 97.95 3.40
C GLU A 815 29.23 98.53 3.39
N LYS A 816 30.26 97.71 3.11
CA LYS A 816 31.64 98.20 2.95
C LYS A 816 31.79 99.12 1.74
N LYS A 817 31.16 98.84 0.60
CA LYS A 817 31.14 99.76 -0.56
C LYS A 817 30.39 101.06 -0.27
N LYS A 818 29.32 101.02 0.54
CA LYS A 818 28.62 102.22 1.01
C LYS A 818 29.43 103.02 2.05
N GLN A 819 30.27 102.36 2.84
CA GLN A 819 31.17 103.02 3.80
C GLN A 819 32.46 103.54 3.15
N GLU A 820 32.99 102.88 2.11
CA GLU A 820 34.18 103.31 1.35
C GLU A 820 33.88 104.42 0.32
N ALA A 821 32.62 104.60 -0.09
CA ALA A 821 32.19 105.74 -0.93
C ALA A 821 31.93 107.04 -0.14
N ALA A 822 31.95 106.99 1.20
CA ALA A 822 31.61 108.11 2.07
C ALA A 822 32.80 108.72 2.86
N ALA A 823 34.03 108.27 2.63
CA ALA A 823 35.20 108.85 3.28
C ALA A 823 36.47 108.78 2.42
N ALA A 824 36.76 109.89 1.73
CA ALA A 824 38.10 110.29 1.32
C ALA A 824 38.12 111.83 1.19
N PRO A 825 39.26 112.53 1.31
CA PRO A 825 40.58 112.12 1.81
C PRO A 825 41.14 113.13 2.86
N ASP A 826 42.41 112.95 3.21
CA ASP A 826 43.45 113.96 3.54
C ASP A 826 44.25 113.76 4.84
N PRO A 827 45.54 114.18 4.86
CA PRO A 827 46.65 113.31 5.20
C PRO A 827 47.55 113.90 6.31
N SER A 828 48.65 113.18 6.59
CA SER A 828 49.93 113.64 7.14
C SER A 828 50.35 113.16 8.54
N SER A 829 51.67 112.93 8.61
CA SER A 829 52.58 112.85 9.76
C SER A 829 52.80 111.50 10.47
N SER A 830 53.83 110.80 9.96
CA SER A 830 55.03 110.29 10.67
C SER A 830 54.97 109.93 12.16
N GLU A 831 55.33 108.69 12.48
CA GLU A 831 56.63 108.37 13.11
C GLU A 831 57.00 106.89 12.99
N ALA A 832 58.30 106.62 13.10
CA ALA A 832 58.98 105.39 12.72
C ALA A 832 59.06 104.33 13.83
N LEU A 833 59.17 103.05 13.43
CA LEU A 833 60.19 102.13 13.94
C LEU A 833 60.32 100.89 13.03
N LYS A 834 61.59 100.54 12.77
CA LYS A 834 62.11 99.46 11.90
C LYS A 834 62.19 98.11 12.63
N GLY A 835 62.25 97.03 11.83
CA GLY A 835 62.88 95.73 12.16
C GLY A 835 62.08 94.57 11.55
N SER A 836 62.23 94.24 10.26
CA SER A 836 63.28 93.43 9.58
C SER A 836 63.15 91.90 9.75
N GLU A 837 62.79 91.28 8.61
CA GLU A 837 63.39 90.10 7.95
C GLU A 837 63.51 88.70 8.60
N LYS A 838 63.07 87.75 7.76
CA LYS A 838 63.57 86.40 7.46
C LYS A 838 63.11 85.21 8.32
N GLY A 839 62.64 84.18 7.60
CA GLY A 839 62.17 82.86 8.06
C GLY A 839 63.29 81.95 8.59
N PRO A 840 63.33 80.63 8.32
CA PRO A 840 62.44 79.80 7.48
C PRO A 840 62.09 78.41 8.09
N LEU A 841 61.40 77.57 7.29
CA LEU A 841 61.51 76.09 7.14
C LEU A 841 61.71 75.18 8.37
N ALA A 842 60.82 74.19 8.52
CA ALA A 842 61.18 72.75 8.60
C ALA A 842 59.95 71.83 8.85
N GLN A 843 59.69 70.92 7.91
CA GLN A 843 59.38 69.52 8.21
C GLN A 843 60.70 68.79 8.57
N PRO A 844 60.76 67.50 8.97
CA PRO A 844 59.75 66.57 9.51
C PRO A 844 60.33 65.77 10.70
N ALA A 845 59.78 64.56 10.96
CA ALA A 845 60.44 63.34 11.45
C ALA A 845 60.10 62.89 12.89
N MET A 846 60.04 61.61 13.26
CA MET A 846 59.96 60.30 12.60
C MET A 846 60.12 59.27 13.74
N LYS A 847 59.84 58.00 13.45
CA LYS A 847 60.39 56.77 14.08
C LYS A 847 59.74 56.32 15.38
N GLU A 848 59.58 55.03 15.67
CA GLU A 848 59.83 53.70 15.03
C GLU A 848 59.29 52.71 16.11
N ARG A 849 58.92 51.46 15.92
CA ARG A 849 59.20 50.34 14.99
C ARG A 849 57.96 49.42 15.12
N GLY A 850 57.48 48.75 14.07
CA GLY A 850 58.17 47.65 13.36
C GLY A 850 57.79 46.33 14.06
N SER A 851 57.31 45.27 13.41
CA SER A 851 57.51 44.77 12.04
C SER A 851 56.52 43.62 11.81
N ALA A 852 55.80 43.57 10.68
CA ALA A 852 56.08 42.74 9.47
C ALA A 852 55.56 41.29 9.63
N GLU A 853 54.92 40.61 8.67
CA GLU A 853 54.86 40.65 7.19
C GLU A 853 53.52 39.97 6.76
N GLN A 854 52.71 40.52 5.85
CA GLN A 854 52.70 40.35 4.37
C GLN A 854 52.47 38.90 3.88
N GLY A 855 51.65 38.61 2.86
CA GLY A 855 50.84 39.44 1.95
C GLY A 855 49.64 38.61 1.44
N ASP A 856 48.55 39.12 0.87
CA ASP A 856 48.25 40.26 -0.01
C ASP A 856 47.93 39.80 -1.44
N GLN A 857 46.86 40.41 -1.98
CA GLN A 857 46.37 40.44 -3.37
C GLN A 857 45.36 39.35 -3.78
N VAL A 858 44.03 39.61 -3.90
CA VAL A 858 43.28 40.61 -4.73
C VAL A 858 43.52 40.34 -6.22
N SER A 859 42.53 40.01 -7.06
CA SER A 859 41.44 40.90 -7.48
C SER A 859 40.31 40.17 -8.23
N ASP A 860 39.09 40.69 -8.09
CA ASP A 860 38.04 40.94 -9.10
C ASP A 860 38.07 40.16 -10.42
N THR A 861 36.93 39.57 -10.83
CA THR A 861 35.97 40.24 -11.73
C THR A 861 34.66 39.44 -11.92
N GLN A 862 33.68 40.17 -12.47
CA GLN A 862 32.25 39.94 -12.66
C GLN A 862 31.80 38.77 -13.55
N MET A 863 30.53 38.38 -13.29
CA MET A 863 29.42 38.02 -14.19
C MET A 863 29.43 36.77 -15.11
N GLU A 864 28.29 36.08 -14.97
CA GLU A 864 27.44 35.43 -15.98
C GLU A 864 27.70 33.98 -16.42
N GLU A 865 26.72 33.15 -16.03
CA GLU A 865 25.98 32.17 -16.80
C GLU A 865 26.69 31.07 -17.63
N ALA A 866 26.20 29.86 -17.31
CA ALA A 866 25.86 28.75 -18.19
C ALA A 866 26.91 27.66 -18.43
N LYS A 867 26.40 26.43 -18.22
CA LYS A 867 26.91 25.11 -18.61
C LYS A 867 28.00 24.50 -17.72
N ARG A 868 27.58 23.76 -16.71
CA ARG A 868 27.54 22.28 -16.77
C ARG A 868 26.75 21.70 -15.61
#